data_AF-A0A950Z3K5-F1
#
_entry.id   AF-A0A950Z3K5-F1
#
_cell.length_a   1.000
_cell.length_b   1.000
_cell.length_c   1.000
_cell.angle_alpha   90.00
_cell.angle_beta   90.00
_cell.angle_gamma   90.00
#
_symmetry.space_group_name_H-M   'P 1'
#
loop_
_entity.id
_entity.type
_entity.pdbx_description
1 polymer ?
#
loop_
_entity_poly.entity_id
_entity_poly.type
_entity_poly.pdbx_seq_one_letter_code
_entity_poly.pdbx_strand_id
1 'polypeptide(L)'
;MLQIVNGVATPTLVVIYFSENLNTSTPPGASTSPSNASNYTIQSAGGPLLNPASAVYDDSIQATFLQFGPNILQWGQELTITVNNVTDVNGTPIGNGGSNTVYARVGSHDRDGGSGGDGLSRRETKEVTESVEDAVAYPVLTEQVSFSPSSGGGAPTTGALTPVPAGAALATSAAKAVTDVLGWKANSSDPKGFIGALTQAFTLTEVEGHVEATWNPRTYAVQTDLGGGISGAQAVLYSRAKNALDQCLPLLNGLYPLDPDADPEYVKALREMATSQINAIVTELGTVGGPSVLRVNTYFGILLGTTQPITFSGPGATVPQFDPDQIQGTLGELRDTFGIYFQKASQNNPYSNSIQDEQNITNFRVISDYMTSLLQSWISNGQFFVLGTQNQPAFFGTQLVLISRQFSVIAETVNELRFALDSVFIGPSERQTLLLQLATNPAIFLEDMLQQVEAFVSDEGPGLLQNGGRISVTNNVLPVMKSFFGMVREARRPVNVRQLPDGYRTVRVQRAIDDLRDQISELINLVQPIGQQLPAAVQVPEPIQVLFVTPNNPVPSSTPVTLTIAGTGFEEGATCSLAGLPPQPKSGGSQGTPSPVTVRVSGPQFATENLLFAQVSIAGGTAGFVYPYTVIVNNPDGTSASLRAGLAVTP
;
A
#
# COMPACT_ATOMS: atom_id res chain seq x y z
N MET A 1 11.14 -10.66 44.53
CA MET A 1 12.30 -11.23 45.25
C MET A 1 13.50 -10.56 44.65
N LEU A 2 14.16 -9.73 45.45
CA LEU A 2 15.14 -8.80 44.91
C LEU A 2 16.38 -9.56 44.47
N GLN A 3 16.67 -9.50 43.17
CA GLN A 3 17.83 -10.13 42.55
C GLN A 3 18.46 -9.23 41.50
N ILE A 4 19.73 -9.53 41.19
CA ILE A 4 20.42 -8.92 40.05
C ILE A 4 19.97 -9.62 38.78
N VAL A 5 19.50 -8.83 37.81
CA VAL A 5 19.04 -9.31 36.50
C VAL A 5 20.22 -9.38 35.53
N ASN A 6 21.06 -8.35 35.51
CA ASN A 6 22.19 -8.26 34.58
C ASN A 6 23.26 -7.28 35.07
N GLY A 7 24.47 -7.39 34.54
CA GLY A 7 25.59 -6.49 34.78
C GLY A 7 26.33 -6.18 33.49
N VAL A 8 26.54 -4.90 33.20
CA VAL A 8 27.30 -4.42 32.03
C VAL A 8 28.52 -3.65 32.52
N ALA A 9 29.68 -3.86 31.89
CA ALA A 9 30.91 -3.20 32.29
C ALA A 9 31.63 -2.58 31.09
N THR A 10 32.08 -1.34 31.26
CA THR A 10 32.99 -0.61 30.38
C THR A 10 34.25 -0.22 31.17
N PRO A 11 35.30 0.33 30.53
CA PRO A 11 36.54 0.72 31.22
C PRO A 11 36.36 1.76 32.34
N THR A 12 35.24 2.49 32.36
CA THR A 12 34.98 3.58 33.30
C THR A 12 33.66 3.44 34.06
N LEU A 13 32.81 2.49 33.69
CA LEU A 13 31.46 2.37 34.22
C LEU A 13 31.04 0.90 34.35
N VAL A 14 30.41 0.56 35.47
CA VAL A 14 29.69 -0.71 35.62
C VAL A 14 28.23 -0.40 35.93
N VAL A 15 27.31 -1.01 35.19
CA VAL A 15 25.85 -0.84 35.37
C VAL A 15 25.25 -2.16 35.84
N ILE A 16 24.47 -2.12 36.92
CA ILE A 16 23.84 -3.29 37.52
C ILE A 16 22.34 -3.11 37.48
N TYR A 17 21.62 -4.04 36.87
CA TYR A 17 20.16 -4.03 36.75
C TYR A 17 19.51 -4.92 37.80
N PHE A 18 18.43 -4.44 38.40
CA PHE A 18 17.70 -5.11 39.46
C PHE A 18 16.31 -5.55 38.99
N SER A 19 15.76 -6.57 39.64
CA SER A 19 14.43 -7.11 39.29
C SER A 19 13.25 -6.24 39.74
N GLU A 20 13.49 -5.30 40.66
CA GLU A 20 12.49 -4.43 41.26
C GLU A 20 13.13 -3.14 41.80
N ASN A 21 12.32 -2.15 42.15
CA ASN A 21 12.79 -0.86 42.66
C ASN A 21 13.48 -1.02 44.03
N LEU A 22 14.60 -0.33 44.19
CA LEU A 22 15.37 -0.32 45.43
C LEU A 22 14.90 0.81 46.35
N ASN A 23 15.20 0.68 47.64
CA ASN A 23 14.83 1.67 48.63
C ASN A 23 15.69 2.95 48.52
N THR A 24 15.13 3.99 47.91
CA THR A 24 15.75 5.32 47.82
C THR A 24 15.35 6.27 48.94
N SER A 25 14.51 5.85 49.90
CA SER A 25 14.13 6.69 51.04
C SER A 25 15.29 7.00 52.00
N THR A 26 16.36 6.20 51.94
CA THR A 26 17.57 6.45 52.74
C THR A 26 18.54 7.39 52.03
N PRO A 27 19.15 8.37 52.74
CA PRO A 27 20.07 9.33 52.14
C PRO A 27 21.23 8.67 51.39
N PRO A 28 21.77 9.30 50.33
CA PRO A 28 23.00 8.83 49.68
C PRO A 28 24.12 8.63 50.71
N GLY A 29 24.71 7.44 50.74
CA GLY A 29 25.76 7.06 51.71
C GLY A 29 25.27 6.34 52.97
N ALA A 30 23.96 6.21 53.20
CA ALA A 30 23.44 5.28 54.21
C ALA A 30 23.84 3.83 53.88
N SER A 31 24.00 2.97 54.88
CA SER A 31 24.45 1.59 54.68
C SER A 31 23.50 0.76 53.81
N THR A 32 22.23 1.13 53.71
CA THR A 32 21.24 0.44 52.87
C THR A 32 20.92 1.18 51.56
N SER A 33 21.54 2.34 51.33
CA SER A 33 21.27 3.13 50.12
C SER A 33 21.85 2.44 48.89
N PRO A 34 21.09 2.29 47.80
CA PRO A 34 21.61 1.78 46.53
C PRO A 34 22.61 2.76 45.88
N SER A 35 22.66 4.02 46.34
CA SER A 35 23.67 4.99 45.90
C SER A 35 24.92 5.00 46.79
N ASN A 36 25.09 4.00 47.68
CA ASN A 36 26.30 3.85 48.47
C ASN A 36 27.29 2.89 47.78
N ALA A 37 28.40 3.44 47.30
CA ALA A 37 29.46 2.66 46.63
C ALA A 37 29.98 1.47 47.46
N SER A 38 29.98 1.57 48.80
CA SER A 38 30.43 0.48 49.68
C SER A 38 29.52 -0.75 49.66
N ASN A 39 28.32 -0.65 49.10
CA ASN A 39 27.41 -1.77 48.92
C ASN A 39 27.76 -2.65 47.72
N TYR A 40 28.74 -2.24 46.91
CA TYR A 40 29.12 -2.91 45.67
C TYR A 40 30.56 -3.37 45.77
N THR A 41 30.76 -4.69 45.73
CA THR A 41 32.07 -5.33 45.73
C THR A 41 32.36 -5.82 44.31
N ILE A 42 33.38 -5.25 43.65
CA ILE A 42 33.80 -5.67 42.32
C ILE A 42 35.16 -6.34 42.44
N GLN A 43 35.26 -7.57 41.95
CA GLN A 43 36.51 -8.30 41.89
C GLN A 43 36.81 -8.66 40.45
N SER A 44 38.04 -8.42 40.01
CA SER A 44 38.49 -8.97 38.74
C SER A 44 38.90 -10.44 38.91
N ALA A 45 38.68 -11.28 37.89
CA ALA A 45 39.00 -12.71 37.97
C ALA A 45 40.48 -12.94 38.38
N GLY A 46 40.70 -13.40 39.62
CA GLY A 46 42.03 -13.60 40.21
C GLY A 46 42.80 -12.33 40.62
N GLY A 47 42.19 -11.14 40.53
CA GLY A 47 42.82 -9.85 40.84
C GLY A 47 42.32 -9.19 42.14
N PRO A 48 42.80 -7.98 42.44
CA PRO A 48 42.41 -7.23 43.63
C PRO A 48 40.95 -6.78 43.57
N LEU A 49 40.39 -6.47 44.75
CA LEU A 49 39.11 -5.78 44.87
C LEU A 49 39.21 -4.37 44.27
N LEU A 50 38.24 -4.03 43.44
CA LEU A 50 38.11 -2.75 42.77
C LEU A 50 36.98 -1.97 43.45
N ASN A 51 37.31 -0.78 43.94
CA ASN A 51 36.33 0.09 44.59
C ASN A 51 35.84 1.14 43.58
N PRO A 52 34.53 1.26 43.35
CA PRO A 52 33.99 2.32 42.53
C PRO A 52 34.17 3.67 43.24
N ALA A 53 34.42 4.72 42.46
CA ALA A 53 34.56 6.09 42.94
C ALA A 53 33.22 6.67 43.42
N SER A 54 32.13 6.28 42.75
CA SER A 54 30.76 6.68 43.10
C SER A 54 29.75 5.61 42.68
N ALA A 55 28.58 5.64 43.31
CA ALA A 55 27.42 4.85 42.92
C ALA A 55 26.20 5.78 42.83
N VAL A 56 25.42 5.66 41.76
CA VAL A 56 24.17 6.40 41.57
C VAL A 56 23.10 5.42 41.14
N TYR A 57 21.98 5.38 41.87
CA TYR A 57 20.84 4.57 41.50
C TYR A 57 19.78 5.38 40.76
N ASP A 58 19.21 4.80 39.71
CA ASP A 58 18.13 5.36 38.91
C ASP A 58 16.89 4.45 38.97
N ASP A 59 15.85 4.94 39.64
CA ASP A 59 14.57 4.26 39.84
C ASP A 59 13.81 4.04 38.53
N SER A 60 14.05 4.85 37.50
CA SER A 60 13.31 4.78 36.23
C SER A 60 13.68 3.55 35.39
N ILE A 61 14.92 3.09 35.53
CA ILE A 61 15.47 1.94 34.77
C ILE A 61 15.94 0.81 35.70
N GLN A 62 15.67 0.93 37.01
CA GLN A 62 16.03 -0.06 38.02
C GLN A 62 17.52 -0.44 37.98
N ALA A 63 18.40 0.55 37.83
CA ALA A 63 19.82 0.31 37.63
C ALA A 63 20.71 1.15 38.56
N THR A 64 21.81 0.56 39.04
CA THR A 64 22.90 1.31 39.70
C THR A 64 24.08 1.49 38.76
N PHE A 65 24.55 2.72 38.63
CA PHE A 65 25.74 3.14 37.90
C PHE A 65 26.92 3.26 38.86
N LEU A 66 27.95 2.46 38.65
CA LEU A 66 29.20 2.47 39.41
C LEU A 66 30.31 3.07 38.57
N GLN A 67 30.77 4.26 38.95
CA GLN A 67 31.80 4.96 38.20
C GLN A 67 33.18 4.57 38.71
N PHE A 68 34.12 4.30 37.80
CA PHE A 68 35.51 4.04 38.11
C PHE A 68 36.40 5.17 37.61
N GLY A 69 37.53 5.37 38.28
CA GLY A 69 38.59 6.21 37.75
C GLY A 69 39.13 5.69 36.41
N PRO A 70 39.74 6.55 35.59
CA PRO A 70 40.30 6.15 34.30
C PRO A 70 41.35 5.04 34.48
N ASN A 71 41.34 4.06 33.58
CA ASN A 71 42.27 2.92 33.53
C ASN A 71 42.20 1.91 34.70
N ILE A 72 41.16 1.94 35.54
CA ILE A 72 40.98 0.92 36.58
C ILE A 72 40.51 -0.41 35.97
N LEU A 73 39.62 -0.36 34.99
CA LEU A 73 39.08 -1.51 34.28
C LEU A 73 39.69 -1.62 32.88
N GLN A 74 40.18 -2.80 32.52
CA GLN A 74 40.80 -3.07 31.21
C GLN A 74 39.84 -3.80 30.28
N TRP A 75 39.87 -3.48 28.98
CA TRP A 75 39.09 -4.18 27.96
C TRP A 75 39.34 -5.70 28.00
N GLY A 76 38.27 -6.48 27.96
CA GLY A 76 38.27 -7.94 28.02
C GLY A 76 38.37 -8.55 29.43
N GLN A 77 38.53 -7.74 30.49
CA GLN A 77 38.64 -8.20 31.87
C GLN A 77 37.29 -8.75 32.38
N GLU A 78 37.32 -9.91 33.02
CA GLU A 78 36.14 -10.49 33.67
C GLU A 78 36.01 -9.97 35.10
N LEU A 79 34.79 -9.54 35.44
CA LEU A 79 34.41 -8.99 36.73
C LEU A 79 33.37 -9.89 37.38
N THR A 80 33.56 -10.13 38.67
CA THR A 80 32.55 -10.63 39.60
C THR A 80 32.06 -9.45 40.41
N ILE A 81 30.76 -9.15 40.33
CA ILE A 81 30.13 -8.02 40.99
C ILE A 81 29.15 -8.57 42.01
N THR A 82 29.37 -8.27 43.29
CA THR A 82 28.50 -8.67 44.40
C THR A 82 27.87 -7.44 45.03
N VAL A 83 26.55 -7.45 45.22
CA VAL A 83 25.79 -6.38 45.86
C VAL A 83 25.36 -6.81 47.25
N ASN A 84 25.60 -5.96 48.24
CA ASN A 84 25.33 -6.22 49.65
C ASN A 84 24.54 -5.05 50.28
N ASN A 85 23.76 -5.36 51.32
CA ASN A 85 23.03 -4.39 52.15
C ASN A 85 21.96 -3.53 51.45
N VAL A 86 21.72 -3.72 50.16
CA VAL A 86 20.65 -3.04 49.43
C VAL A 86 19.31 -3.76 49.65
N THR A 87 18.24 -2.99 49.85
CA THR A 87 16.89 -3.52 50.03
C THR A 87 15.92 -3.00 48.97
N ASP A 88 14.85 -3.73 48.72
CA ASP A 88 13.71 -3.24 47.93
C ASP A 88 12.91 -2.18 48.72
N VAL A 89 11.89 -1.58 48.07
CA VAL A 89 10.97 -0.62 48.70
C VAL A 89 10.22 -1.14 49.93
N ASN A 90 10.12 -2.47 50.11
CA ASN A 90 9.48 -3.12 51.24
C ASN A 90 10.46 -3.52 52.35
N GLY A 91 11.76 -3.23 52.20
CA GLY A 91 12.81 -3.59 53.15
C GLY A 91 13.34 -5.02 53.01
N THR A 92 13.01 -5.74 51.94
CA THR A 92 13.56 -7.07 51.65
C THR A 92 15.01 -6.93 51.18
N PRO A 93 15.99 -7.58 51.83
CA PRO A 93 17.39 -7.49 51.40
C PRO A 93 17.65 -8.28 50.11
N ILE A 94 18.58 -7.78 49.30
CA ILE A 94 19.09 -8.48 48.12
C ILE A 94 19.69 -9.83 48.50
N GLY A 95 19.44 -10.85 47.68
CA GLY A 95 19.94 -12.21 47.93
C GLY A 95 19.07 -13.06 48.86
N ASN A 96 17.93 -12.55 49.36
CA ASN A 96 16.94 -13.33 50.10
C ASN A 96 16.12 -14.23 49.15
N GLY A 97 16.77 -15.26 48.60
CA GLY A 97 16.20 -16.24 47.67
C GLY A 97 16.58 -16.05 46.19
N GLY A 98 17.34 -15.01 45.84
CA GLY A 98 17.84 -14.73 44.48
C GLY A 98 19.37 -14.52 44.43
N SER A 99 19.94 -14.30 43.24
CA SER A 99 21.38 -14.02 43.12
C SER A 99 21.71 -12.57 43.52
N ASN A 100 22.71 -12.42 44.39
CA ASN A 100 23.33 -11.13 44.72
C ASN A 100 24.66 -10.91 43.99
N THR A 101 25.01 -11.81 43.06
CA THR A 101 26.27 -11.76 42.32
C THR A 101 26.01 -11.90 40.82
N VAL A 102 26.71 -11.09 40.01
CA VAL A 102 26.67 -11.14 38.55
C VAL A 102 28.08 -11.09 37.96
N TYR A 103 28.26 -11.73 36.81
CA TYR A 103 29.51 -11.72 36.07
C TYR A 103 29.39 -10.80 34.85
N ALA A 104 30.35 -9.91 34.65
CA ALA A 104 30.38 -9.00 33.50
C ALA A 104 31.79 -8.94 32.91
N ARG A 105 31.89 -8.82 31.58
CA ARG A 105 33.18 -8.64 30.90
C ARG A 105 33.31 -7.20 30.42
N VAL A 106 34.41 -6.54 30.76
CA VAL A 106 34.67 -5.13 30.44
C VAL A 106 34.79 -4.98 28.93
N GLY A 107 33.83 -4.30 28.30
CA GLY A 107 33.87 -3.94 26.89
C GLY A 107 34.03 -5.14 25.95
N SER A 108 33.09 -6.09 25.94
CA SER A 108 33.15 -7.23 25.02
C SER A 108 33.16 -6.76 23.55
N HIS A 109 34.35 -6.63 23.00
CA HIS A 109 34.63 -6.27 21.61
C HIS A 109 35.43 -7.42 20.99
N ASP A 110 34.83 -8.61 20.87
CA ASP A 110 35.54 -9.73 20.28
C ASP A 110 35.39 -9.73 18.75
N ARG A 111 36.54 -9.45 18.11
CA ARG A 111 36.90 -9.82 16.75
C ARG A 111 36.77 -11.35 16.56
N ASP A 112 36.40 -11.71 15.34
CA ASP A 112 36.07 -13.04 14.80
C ASP A 112 36.77 -14.30 15.37
N GLY A 113 35.99 -15.40 15.38
CA GLY A 113 36.50 -16.74 15.04
C GLY A 113 36.34 -17.83 16.09
N GLY A 114 35.16 -18.42 16.22
CA GLY A 114 34.97 -19.61 17.08
C GLY A 114 33.59 -20.22 16.98
N SER A 115 33.51 -21.34 16.25
CA SER A 115 32.34 -22.19 15.99
C SER A 115 31.58 -22.63 17.26
N GLY A 116 30.24 -22.49 17.24
CA GLY A 116 29.33 -23.36 18.00
C GLY A 116 28.20 -22.65 18.76
N GLY A 117 26.96 -22.78 18.28
CA GLY A 117 25.74 -22.74 19.09
C GLY A 117 25.02 -21.40 19.25
N ASP A 118 23.74 -21.38 18.84
CA ASP A 118 22.65 -20.44 19.18
C ASP A 118 22.82 -18.96 18.83
N GLY A 119 22.52 -18.65 17.56
CA GLY A 119 22.66 -17.34 16.92
C GLY A 119 21.49 -16.35 17.08
N LEU A 120 20.59 -16.50 18.06
CA LEU A 120 19.46 -15.57 18.24
C LEU A 120 19.62 -14.60 19.41
N SER A 121 20.28 -14.97 20.51
CA SER A 121 20.42 -14.10 21.70
C SER A 121 21.56 -13.06 21.62
N ARG A 122 22.51 -13.25 20.69
CA ARG A 122 23.78 -12.49 20.63
C ARG A 122 23.72 -11.19 19.81
N ARG A 123 22.72 -11.05 18.92
CA ARG A 123 22.45 -9.81 18.17
C ARG A 123 21.64 -8.82 19.00
N GLU A 124 20.62 -9.32 19.71
CA GLU A 124 19.78 -8.51 20.60
C GLU A 124 20.59 -7.85 21.72
N THR A 125 21.54 -8.57 22.32
CA THR A 125 22.39 -8.02 23.39
C THR A 125 23.33 -6.90 22.91
N LYS A 126 23.85 -6.98 21.67
CA LYS A 126 24.67 -5.93 21.07
C LYS A 126 23.85 -4.67 20.82
N GLU A 127 22.66 -4.83 20.24
CA GLU A 127 21.74 -3.73 19.97
C GLU A 127 21.25 -3.05 21.25
N VAL A 128 20.97 -3.81 22.31
CA VAL A 128 20.59 -3.25 23.61
C VAL A 128 21.73 -2.44 24.22
N THR A 129 22.98 -2.92 24.14
CA THR A 129 24.12 -2.22 24.74
C THR A 129 24.42 -0.90 24.01
N GLU A 130 24.40 -0.89 22.67
CA GLU A 130 24.59 0.33 21.87
C GLU A 130 23.39 1.29 22.01
N SER A 131 22.16 0.78 22.18
CA SER A 131 20.97 1.62 22.43
C SER A 131 21.01 2.31 23.80
N VAL A 132 21.53 1.62 24.81
CA VAL A 132 21.72 2.19 26.15
C VAL A 132 22.85 3.23 26.14
N GLU A 133 23.94 2.97 25.42
CA GLU A 133 25.03 3.94 25.24
C GLU A 133 24.53 5.21 24.52
N ASP A 134 23.75 5.08 23.46
CA ASP A 134 23.12 6.21 22.76
C ASP A 134 22.11 6.97 23.63
N ALA A 135 21.34 6.28 24.48
CA ALA A 135 20.36 6.90 25.38
C ALA A 135 21.03 7.73 26.50
N VAL A 136 22.24 7.34 26.91
CA VAL A 136 23.02 8.05 27.94
C VAL A 136 23.88 9.16 27.31
N ALA A 137 24.37 8.96 26.08
CA ALA A 137 25.21 9.94 25.37
C ALA A 137 24.42 11.09 24.73
N TYR A 138 23.16 10.84 24.33
CA TYR A 138 22.31 11.83 23.67
C TYR A 138 20.97 11.99 24.41
N PRO A 139 20.66 13.17 24.97
CA PRO A 139 19.45 13.38 25.74
C PRO A 139 18.21 13.15 24.86
N VAL A 140 17.22 12.44 25.41
CA VAL A 140 15.90 12.33 24.78
C VAL A 140 15.27 13.72 24.80
N LEU A 141 15.21 14.35 23.62
CA LEU A 141 14.45 15.58 23.43
C LEU A 141 12.97 15.26 23.62
N THR A 142 12.43 15.56 24.79
CA THR A 142 10.99 15.55 25.04
C THR A 142 10.40 16.87 24.53
N GLU A 143 10.45 17.10 23.22
CA GLU A 143 9.54 18.07 22.64
C GLU A 143 8.15 17.44 22.59
N GLN A 144 7.15 18.19 23.06
CA GLN A 144 5.75 17.82 22.98
C GLN A 144 5.34 17.88 21.51
N VAL A 145 5.48 16.76 20.78
CA VAL A 145 4.91 16.63 19.44
C VAL A 145 3.40 16.74 19.59
N SER A 146 2.89 17.94 19.29
CA SER A 146 1.47 18.21 19.24
C SER A 146 0.94 17.51 17.99
N PHE A 147 0.42 16.30 18.13
CA PHE A 147 -0.33 15.65 17.07
C PHE A 147 -1.55 16.51 16.74
N SER A 148 -1.44 17.34 15.71
CA SER A 148 -2.63 17.89 15.07
C SER A 148 -3.24 16.77 14.26
N PRO A 149 -4.49 16.34 14.54
CA PRO A 149 -5.21 15.53 13.57
C PRO A 149 -5.29 16.35 12.29
N SER A 150 -5.08 15.70 11.16
CA SER A 150 -5.13 16.30 9.83
C SER A 150 -6.41 17.14 9.62
N SER A 151 -6.25 18.45 9.75
CA SER A 151 -6.99 19.49 9.04
C SER A 151 -6.30 20.82 9.30
N GLY A 152 -5.72 21.41 8.25
CA GLY A 152 -5.03 22.70 8.34
C GLY A 152 -5.96 23.84 8.76
N GLY A 153 -5.43 24.76 9.57
CA GLY A 153 -6.00 26.09 9.75
C GLY A 153 -5.92 26.64 11.18
N GLY A 154 -4.83 27.35 11.49
CA GLY A 154 -4.80 28.54 12.36
C GLY A 154 -5.15 28.38 13.85
N ALA A 155 -4.14 28.54 14.71
CA ALA A 155 -4.33 28.94 16.11
C ALA A 155 -4.97 30.36 16.18
N PRO A 156 -5.70 30.75 17.26
CA PRO A 156 -5.03 30.95 18.55
C PRO A 156 -5.84 30.67 19.84
N THR A 157 -5.04 30.44 20.90
CA THR A 157 -5.21 30.91 22.30
C THR A 157 -6.18 30.25 23.27
N THR A 158 -5.64 30.08 24.47
CA THR A 158 -6.10 29.45 25.71
C THR A 158 -7.15 30.26 26.48
N GLY A 159 -8.02 29.54 27.21
CA GLY A 159 -8.58 30.01 28.47
C GLY A 159 -10.11 30.03 28.62
N ALA A 160 -10.57 29.39 29.70
CA ALA A 160 -11.86 29.56 30.40
C ALA A 160 -13.04 28.64 30.01
N LEU A 161 -13.55 27.98 31.06
CA LEU A 161 -14.79 27.23 31.13
C LEU A 161 -15.99 28.18 30.95
N THR A 162 -16.80 27.98 29.91
CA THR A 162 -18.14 28.57 29.77
C THR A 162 -19.14 27.53 29.24
N PRO A 163 -20.42 27.60 29.65
CA PRO A 163 -21.42 26.58 29.35
C PRO A 163 -21.80 26.58 27.87
N VAL A 164 -21.96 25.37 27.30
CA VAL A 164 -22.28 25.13 25.88
C VAL A 164 -23.69 25.66 25.53
N PRO A 165 -23.86 26.49 24.48
CA PRO A 165 -25.17 26.91 24.00
C PRO A 165 -25.84 25.82 23.14
N ALA A 166 -27.16 25.72 23.22
CA ALA A 166 -28.02 24.76 22.52
C ALA A 166 -27.93 24.75 20.97
N GLY A 167 -27.20 25.69 20.35
CA GLY A 167 -27.01 25.77 18.90
C GLY A 167 -25.98 24.79 18.32
N ALA A 168 -25.06 24.26 19.14
CA ALA A 168 -24.01 23.35 18.66
C ALA A 168 -24.56 21.98 18.20
N ALA A 169 -25.66 21.53 18.79
CA ALA A 169 -26.35 20.28 18.42
C ALA A 169 -27.08 20.41 17.07
N LEU A 170 -27.67 21.57 16.79
CA LEU A 170 -28.31 21.87 15.50
C LEU A 170 -27.28 22.02 14.38
N ALA A 171 -26.14 22.67 14.65
CA ALA A 171 -25.06 22.80 13.67
C ALA A 171 -24.45 21.45 13.30
N THR A 172 -24.24 20.56 14.28
CA THR A 172 -23.76 19.19 14.03
C THR A 172 -24.79 18.32 13.31
N SER A 173 -26.08 18.45 13.65
CA SER A 173 -27.17 17.76 12.94
C SER A 173 -27.32 18.23 11.49
N ALA A 174 -27.21 19.54 11.24
CA ALA A 174 -27.27 20.11 9.89
C ALA A 174 -26.05 19.70 9.07
N ALA A 175 -24.85 19.74 9.64
CA ALA A 175 -23.63 19.29 8.97
C ALA A 175 -23.70 17.80 8.59
N LYS A 176 -24.27 16.96 9.47
CA LYS A 176 -24.51 15.54 9.18
C LYS A 176 -25.51 15.36 8.03
N ALA A 177 -26.66 16.03 8.08
CA ALA A 177 -27.66 15.96 7.01
C ALA A 177 -27.12 16.44 5.64
N VAL A 178 -26.32 17.51 5.63
CA VAL A 178 -25.66 18.01 4.42
C VAL A 178 -24.64 17.01 3.88
N THR A 179 -23.88 16.37 4.77
CA THR A 179 -22.92 15.31 4.39
C THR A 179 -23.64 14.09 3.82
N ASP A 180 -24.78 13.70 4.41
CA ASP A 180 -25.58 12.56 3.98
C ASP A 180 -26.25 12.80 2.61
N VAL A 181 -26.72 14.03 2.34
CA VAL A 181 -27.37 14.40 1.07
C VAL A 181 -26.37 14.60 -0.07
N LEU A 182 -25.19 15.16 0.21
CA LEU A 182 -24.17 15.46 -0.80
C LEU A 182 -23.13 14.34 -0.97
N GLY A 183 -23.10 13.35 -0.07
CA GLY A 183 -22.05 12.31 -0.03
C GLY A 183 -20.64 12.91 0.06
N TRP A 184 -20.51 14.10 0.66
CA TRP A 184 -19.30 14.91 0.69
C TRP A 184 -19.13 15.52 2.07
N LYS A 185 -17.93 15.42 2.66
CA LYS A 185 -17.64 15.95 3.99
C LYS A 185 -17.31 17.44 3.88
N ALA A 186 -18.09 18.27 4.57
CA ALA A 186 -17.93 19.71 4.54
C ALA A 186 -16.55 20.16 5.07
N ASN A 187 -15.76 20.78 4.19
CA ASN A 187 -14.54 21.49 4.55
C ASN A 187 -14.74 23.00 4.32
N SER A 188 -14.50 23.81 5.36
CA SER A 188 -14.62 25.28 5.31
C SER A 188 -13.60 25.94 4.37
N SER A 189 -12.53 25.23 3.98
CA SER A 189 -11.51 25.74 3.05
C SER A 189 -11.73 25.35 1.58
N ASP A 190 -12.77 24.57 1.24
CA ASP A 190 -13.05 24.13 -0.13
C ASP A 190 -14.49 24.46 -0.60
N PRO A 191 -14.79 25.74 -0.88
CA PRO A 191 -16.09 26.15 -1.40
C PRO A 191 -16.34 25.66 -2.84
N LYS A 192 -15.29 25.33 -3.61
CA LYS A 192 -15.42 24.82 -4.98
C LYS A 192 -15.87 23.35 -4.98
N GLY A 193 -15.31 22.52 -4.10
CA GLY A 193 -15.75 21.13 -3.90
C GLY A 193 -17.20 21.03 -3.44
N PHE A 194 -17.63 21.95 -2.55
CA PHE A 194 -19.03 22.03 -2.12
C PHE A 194 -20.00 22.32 -3.29
N ILE A 195 -19.69 23.31 -4.13
CA ILE A 195 -20.52 23.66 -5.30
C ILE A 195 -20.53 22.51 -6.31
N GLY A 196 -19.39 21.86 -6.52
CA GLY A 196 -19.27 20.66 -7.36
C GLY A 196 -20.13 19.50 -6.86
N ALA A 197 -20.17 19.28 -5.54
CA ALA A 197 -21.02 18.26 -4.92
C ALA A 197 -22.52 18.57 -5.05
N LEU A 198 -22.91 19.83 -4.87
CA LEU A 198 -24.29 20.30 -5.08
C LEU A 198 -24.75 20.10 -6.52
N THR A 199 -23.93 20.52 -7.49
CA THR A 199 -24.26 20.44 -8.92
C THR A 199 -24.36 19.00 -9.42
N GLN A 200 -23.65 18.07 -8.77
CA GLN A 200 -23.71 16.65 -9.10
C GLN A 200 -24.83 15.90 -8.36
N ALA A 201 -25.19 16.32 -7.15
CA ALA A 201 -26.24 15.69 -6.34
C ALA A 201 -27.65 16.12 -6.76
N PHE A 202 -27.80 17.26 -7.43
CA PHE A 202 -29.10 17.79 -7.86
C PHE A 202 -29.11 18.09 -9.35
N THR A 203 -30.14 17.60 -10.04
CA THR A 203 -30.45 18.02 -11.41
C THR A 203 -31.55 19.06 -11.37
N LEU A 204 -31.28 20.24 -11.93
CA LEU A 204 -32.23 21.34 -11.98
C LEU A 204 -32.92 21.34 -13.35
N THR A 205 -34.25 21.32 -13.35
CA THR A 205 -35.07 21.40 -14.57
C THR A 205 -36.08 22.53 -14.43
N GLU A 206 -36.18 23.39 -15.43
CA GLU A 206 -37.17 24.47 -15.44
C GLU A 206 -38.49 23.93 -16.01
N VAL A 207 -39.53 23.92 -15.17
CA VAL A 207 -40.86 23.45 -15.52
C VAL A 207 -41.83 24.58 -15.21
N GLU A 208 -42.59 25.02 -16.21
CA GLU A 208 -43.66 26.04 -16.05
C GLU A 208 -43.23 27.29 -15.25
N GLY A 209 -42.05 27.84 -15.55
CA GLY A 209 -41.57 29.11 -14.97
C GLY A 209 -41.06 29.02 -13.52
N HIS A 210 -40.84 27.80 -12.99
CA HIS A 210 -40.12 27.58 -11.74
C HIS A 210 -39.07 26.47 -11.90
N VAL A 211 -38.04 26.51 -11.05
CA VAL A 211 -36.94 25.53 -11.07
C VAL A 211 -37.29 24.38 -10.14
N GLU A 212 -37.46 23.18 -10.70
CA GLU A 212 -37.56 21.94 -9.95
C GLU A 212 -36.15 21.35 -9.75
N ALA A 213 -35.85 20.94 -8.51
CA ALA A 213 -34.60 20.28 -8.17
C ALA A 213 -34.87 18.80 -7.88
N THR A 214 -34.38 17.91 -8.73
CA THR A 214 -34.43 16.46 -8.49
C THR A 214 -33.11 16.00 -7.86
N TRP A 215 -33.19 15.46 -6.65
CA TRP A 215 -32.02 14.87 -5.97
C TRP A 215 -31.70 13.50 -6.60
N ASN A 216 -30.48 13.35 -7.10
CA ASN A 216 -29.93 12.10 -7.61
C ASN A 216 -28.89 11.59 -6.62
N PRO A 217 -29.16 10.50 -5.87
CA PRO A 217 -28.21 9.97 -4.90
C PRO A 217 -26.91 9.59 -5.62
N ARG A 218 -25.78 10.15 -5.16
CA ARG A 218 -24.46 9.76 -5.66
C ARG A 218 -24.26 8.26 -5.45
N THR A 219 -23.73 7.58 -6.47
CA THR A 219 -23.15 6.25 -6.28
C THR A 219 -22.12 6.31 -5.15
N TYR A 220 -22.21 5.35 -4.22
CA TYR A 220 -21.59 5.28 -2.89
C TYR A 220 -20.04 5.33 -2.81
N ALA A 221 -19.36 5.99 -3.73
CA ALA A 221 -17.97 6.35 -3.57
C ALA A 221 -17.88 7.54 -2.60
N VAL A 222 -17.84 7.25 -1.30
CA VAL A 222 -17.27 8.19 -0.32
C VAL A 222 -15.80 8.37 -0.73
N GLN A 223 -15.49 9.48 -1.40
CA GLN A 223 -14.15 9.76 -1.91
C GLN A 223 -13.20 10.04 -0.73
N THR A 224 -12.10 9.30 -0.62
CA THR A 224 -10.90 9.78 0.09
C THR A 224 -10.23 10.89 -0.72
N ASP A 225 -9.29 11.63 -0.12
CA ASP A 225 -8.49 12.66 -0.80
C ASP A 225 -7.86 12.20 -2.12
N LEU A 226 -7.61 10.89 -2.30
CA LEU A 226 -7.08 10.27 -3.53
C LEU A 226 -8.14 9.72 -4.51
N GLY A 227 -9.42 10.03 -4.31
CA GLY A 227 -10.54 9.50 -5.12
C GLY A 227 -10.86 8.02 -4.87
N GLY A 228 -10.15 7.32 -3.98
CA GLY A 228 -10.39 5.93 -3.58
C GLY A 228 -11.55 5.79 -2.58
N GLY A 229 -12.77 5.57 -3.07
CA GLY A 229 -13.90 5.19 -2.22
C GLY A 229 -14.17 3.69 -2.17
N ILE A 230 -15.33 3.32 -1.64
CA ILE A 230 -15.91 1.97 -1.82
C ILE A 230 -15.95 1.70 -3.34
N SER A 231 -15.19 0.72 -3.83
CA SER A 231 -15.02 0.49 -5.27
C SER A 231 -14.91 -1.00 -5.61
N GLY A 232 -15.12 -1.34 -6.90
CA GLY A 232 -15.01 -2.71 -7.39
C GLY A 232 -15.96 -3.68 -6.67
N ALA A 233 -15.44 -4.83 -6.23
CA ALA A 233 -16.24 -5.80 -5.50
C ALA A 233 -16.80 -5.25 -4.18
N GLN A 234 -16.13 -4.28 -3.55
CA GLN A 234 -16.63 -3.69 -2.31
C GLN A 234 -17.93 -2.92 -2.54
N ALA A 235 -18.01 -2.15 -3.64
CA ALA A 235 -19.21 -1.40 -3.99
C ALA A 235 -20.39 -2.33 -4.31
N VAL A 236 -20.11 -3.44 -5.00
CA VAL A 236 -21.10 -4.49 -5.28
C VAL A 236 -21.59 -5.13 -3.99
N LEU A 237 -20.68 -5.51 -3.09
CA LEU A 237 -21.02 -6.13 -1.81
C LEU A 237 -21.78 -5.18 -0.90
N TYR A 238 -21.36 -3.93 -0.78
CA TYR A 238 -22.02 -2.93 0.04
C TYR A 238 -23.43 -2.62 -0.47
N SER A 239 -23.61 -2.45 -1.79
CA SER A 239 -24.93 -2.26 -2.39
C SER A 239 -25.86 -3.45 -2.14
N ARG A 240 -25.35 -4.68 -2.32
CA ARG A 240 -26.10 -5.90 -2.00
C ARG A 240 -26.45 -6.00 -0.52
N ALA A 241 -25.51 -5.67 0.36
CA ALA A 241 -25.71 -5.69 1.81
C ALA A 241 -26.74 -4.67 2.26
N LYS A 242 -26.72 -3.46 1.68
CA LYS A 242 -27.69 -2.41 1.96
C LYS A 242 -29.09 -2.80 1.49
N ASN A 243 -29.21 -3.34 0.27
CA ASN A 243 -30.48 -3.87 -0.21
C ASN A 243 -31.00 -5.02 0.67
N ALA A 244 -30.14 -5.96 1.08
CA ALA A 244 -30.50 -7.03 1.99
C ALA A 244 -30.98 -6.47 3.34
N LEU A 245 -30.27 -5.52 3.93
CA LEU A 245 -30.66 -4.86 5.18
C LEU A 245 -32.04 -4.18 5.06
N ASP A 246 -32.25 -3.41 3.99
CA ASP A 246 -33.50 -2.66 3.78
C ASP A 246 -34.71 -3.60 3.59
N GLN A 247 -34.50 -4.80 3.04
CA GLN A 247 -35.54 -5.83 2.92
C GLN A 247 -35.71 -6.66 4.20
N CYS A 248 -34.61 -7.00 4.88
CA CYS A 248 -34.64 -7.84 6.08
C CYS A 248 -35.22 -7.12 7.30
N LEU A 249 -34.90 -5.84 7.52
CA LEU A 249 -35.30 -5.12 8.74
C LEU A 249 -36.82 -5.03 8.93
N PRO A 250 -37.63 -4.63 7.92
CA PRO A 250 -39.09 -4.61 8.07
C PRO A 250 -39.66 -6.00 8.36
N LEU A 251 -39.14 -7.03 7.67
CA LEU A 251 -39.60 -8.41 7.86
C LEU A 251 -39.24 -8.92 9.26
N LEU A 252 -38.02 -8.67 9.74
CA LEU A 252 -37.54 -9.09 11.06
C LEU A 252 -38.32 -8.41 12.19
N ASN A 253 -38.68 -7.13 12.01
CA ASN A 253 -39.55 -6.41 12.93
C ASN A 253 -41.00 -6.93 12.93
N GLY A 254 -41.47 -7.43 11.79
CA GLY A 254 -42.79 -8.02 11.62
C GLY A 254 -42.94 -9.46 12.10
N LEU A 255 -41.83 -10.15 12.43
CA LEU A 255 -41.90 -11.52 12.94
C LEU A 255 -42.59 -11.58 14.31
N TYR A 256 -43.37 -12.62 14.53
CA TYR A 256 -43.97 -12.96 15.82
C TYR A 256 -43.78 -14.44 16.16
N PRO A 257 -43.72 -14.84 17.44
CA PRO A 257 -43.65 -16.24 17.83
C PRO A 257 -44.93 -17.00 17.47
N LEU A 258 -44.78 -18.18 16.89
CA LEU A 258 -45.83 -19.18 16.72
C LEU A 258 -45.85 -20.19 17.87
N ASP A 259 -44.68 -20.44 18.48
CA ASP A 259 -44.59 -21.27 19.68
C ASP A 259 -45.21 -20.51 20.88
N PRO A 260 -46.27 -21.04 21.52
CA PRO A 260 -46.93 -20.39 22.65
C PRO A 260 -46.07 -20.35 23.92
N ASP A 261 -45.06 -21.21 24.03
CA ASP A 261 -44.16 -21.27 25.19
C ASP A 261 -42.93 -20.35 25.02
N ALA A 262 -42.83 -19.61 23.91
CA ALA A 262 -41.72 -18.70 23.65
C ALA A 262 -41.70 -17.50 24.61
N ASP A 263 -40.58 -17.34 25.32
CA ASP A 263 -40.37 -16.21 26.23
C ASP A 263 -40.31 -14.87 25.45
N PRO A 264 -41.24 -13.92 25.70
CA PRO A 264 -41.28 -12.63 25.01
C PRO A 264 -40.00 -11.80 25.17
N GLU A 265 -39.32 -11.87 26.31
CA GLU A 265 -38.08 -11.12 26.55
C GLU A 265 -36.93 -11.72 25.73
N TYR A 266 -36.84 -13.05 25.71
CA TYR A 266 -35.83 -13.77 24.95
C TYR A 266 -36.00 -13.58 23.44
N VAL A 267 -37.24 -13.69 22.95
CA VAL A 267 -37.65 -13.44 21.56
C VAL A 267 -37.25 -12.03 21.11
N LYS A 268 -37.47 -11.03 21.97
CA LYS A 268 -37.08 -9.65 21.68
C LYS A 268 -35.56 -9.51 21.62
N ALA A 269 -34.84 -10.09 22.57
CA ALA A 269 -33.38 -10.04 22.61
C ALA A 269 -32.74 -10.67 21.36
N LEU A 270 -33.23 -11.85 20.92
CA LEU A 270 -32.74 -12.51 19.70
C LEU A 270 -32.97 -11.67 18.44
N ARG A 271 -34.12 -10.99 18.35
CA ARG A 271 -34.43 -10.08 17.24
C ARG A 271 -33.49 -8.87 17.22
N GLU A 272 -33.25 -8.26 18.38
CA GLU A 272 -32.31 -7.13 18.51
C GLU A 272 -30.88 -7.56 18.19
N MET A 273 -30.48 -8.76 18.61
CA MET A 273 -29.17 -9.34 18.30
C MET A 273 -29.00 -9.57 16.79
N ALA A 274 -29.99 -10.19 16.13
CA ALA A 274 -29.98 -10.37 14.67
C ALA A 274 -29.94 -9.02 13.94
N THR A 275 -30.74 -8.05 14.37
CA THR A 275 -30.75 -6.68 13.84
C THR A 275 -29.36 -6.03 13.95
N SER A 276 -28.73 -6.12 15.11
CA SER A 276 -27.41 -5.56 15.36
C SER A 276 -26.34 -6.19 14.47
N GLN A 277 -26.39 -7.52 14.29
CA GLN A 277 -25.42 -8.24 13.45
C GLN A 277 -25.56 -7.90 11.96
N ILE A 278 -26.79 -7.82 11.44
CA ILE A 278 -27.02 -7.43 10.04
C ILE A 278 -26.52 -5.99 9.81
N ASN A 279 -26.80 -5.06 10.72
CA ASN A 279 -26.28 -3.69 10.64
C ASN A 279 -24.75 -3.63 10.72
N ALA A 280 -24.13 -4.46 11.57
CA ALA A 280 -22.67 -4.53 11.69
C ALA A 280 -22.00 -5.02 10.39
N ILE A 281 -22.60 -6.00 9.70
CA ILE A 281 -22.14 -6.48 8.39
C ILE A 281 -22.18 -5.35 7.37
N VAL A 282 -23.29 -4.64 7.24
CA VAL A 282 -23.42 -3.52 6.28
C VAL A 282 -22.43 -2.40 6.58
N THR A 283 -22.28 -2.05 7.86
CA THR A 283 -21.36 -1.01 8.30
C THR A 283 -19.92 -1.36 7.93
N GLU A 284 -19.50 -2.60 8.18
CA GLU A 284 -18.13 -3.04 7.90
C GLU A 284 -17.85 -3.12 6.40
N LEU A 285 -18.81 -3.58 5.59
CA LEU A 285 -18.70 -3.56 4.13
C LEU A 285 -18.62 -2.14 3.56
N GLY A 286 -19.13 -1.15 4.29
CA GLY A 286 -19.05 0.27 3.98
C GLY A 286 -17.75 0.96 4.41
N THR A 287 -16.82 0.25 5.07
CA THR A 287 -15.59 0.85 5.59
C THR A 287 -14.66 1.33 4.46
N VAL A 288 -14.20 2.57 4.54
CA VAL A 288 -13.28 3.16 3.56
C VAL A 288 -11.89 2.49 3.66
N GLY A 289 -11.37 2.04 2.52
CA GLY A 289 -10.11 1.27 2.45
C GLY A 289 -10.30 -0.25 2.51
N GLY A 290 -11.53 -0.73 2.43
CA GLY A 290 -11.88 -2.15 2.41
C GLY A 290 -12.42 -2.66 3.74
N PRO A 291 -13.28 -3.69 3.72
CA PRO A 291 -13.82 -4.32 4.92
C PRO A 291 -12.76 -5.14 5.65
N SER A 292 -12.83 -5.18 6.99
CA SER A 292 -12.08 -6.17 7.76
C SER A 292 -12.64 -7.56 7.53
N VAL A 293 -11.86 -8.39 6.82
CA VAL A 293 -12.19 -9.80 6.55
C VAL A 293 -12.55 -10.55 7.84
N LEU A 294 -11.76 -10.35 8.90
CA LEU A 294 -11.99 -11.00 10.18
C LEU A 294 -13.36 -10.63 10.76
N ARG A 295 -13.69 -9.33 10.82
CA ARG A 295 -14.96 -8.86 11.39
C ARG A 295 -16.15 -9.34 10.59
N VAL A 296 -16.11 -9.23 9.27
CA VAL A 296 -17.19 -9.70 8.39
C VAL A 296 -17.40 -11.20 8.56
N ASN A 297 -16.32 -11.98 8.59
CA ASN A 297 -16.39 -13.42 8.84
C ASN A 297 -16.99 -13.74 10.22
N THR A 298 -16.58 -13.02 11.27
CA THR A 298 -17.14 -13.20 12.61
C THR A 298 -18.63 -12.90 12.64
N TYR A 299 -19.09 -11.79 12.04
CA TYR A 299 -20.51 -11.45 12.06
C TYR A 299 -21.37 -12.45 11.28
N PHE A 300 -20.91 -12.91 10.10
CA PHE A 300 -21.60 -14.00 9.40
C PHE A 300 -21.57 -15.31 10.18
N GLY A 301 -20.44 -15.63 10.84
CA GLY A 301 -20.31 -16.83 11.65
C GLY A 301 -21.25 -16.85 12.84
N ILE A 302 -21.45 -15.72 13.52
CA ILE A 302 -22.41 -15.63 14.63
C ILE A 302 -23.85 -15.64 14.10
N LEU A 303 -24.15 -14.89 13.04
CA LEU A 303 -25.52 -14.76 12.52
C LEU A 303 -26.07 -16.06 11.93
N LEU A 304 -25.26 -16.78 11.15
CA LEU A 304 -25.64 -17.97 10.39
C LEU A 304 -25.11 -19.29 10.99
N GLY A 305 -24.23 -19.21 11.99
CA GLY A 305 -23.66 -20.38 12.66
C GLY A 305 -22.74 -21.20 11.77
N THR A 306 -21.84 -20.55 11.02
CA THR A 306 -20.87 -21.30 10.19
C THR A 306 -19.88 -22.03 11.09
N THR A 307 -19.94 -23.37 11.11
CA THR A 307 -19.10 -24.24 11.95
C THR A 307 -17.65 -24.35 11.47
N GLN A 308 -17.38 -23.91 10.24
CA GLN A 308 -16.04 -23.87 9.65
C GLN A 308 -15.59 -22.43 9.43
N PRO A 309 -14.29 -22.13 9.57
CA PRO A 309 -13.75 -20.81 9.22
C PRO A 309 -14.10 -20.47 7.78
N ILE A 310 -14.67 -19.27 7.56
CA ILE A 310 -14.98 -18.78 6.22
C ILE A 310 -13.66 -18.58 5.47
N THR A 311 -13.46 -19.39 4.42
CA THR A 311 -12.27 -19.35 3.55
C THR A 311 -12.68 -19.01 2.11
N PHE A 312 -11.85 -18.23 1.40
CA PHE A 312 -12.18 -17.68 0.08
C PHE A 312 -11.70 -18.54 -1.10
N SER A 313 -10.84 -19.54 -0.87
CA SER A 313 -10.31 -20.44 -1.90
C SER A 313 -9.62 -21.66 -1.27
N GLY A 314 -9.76 -22.86 -1.87
CA GLY A 314 -9.00 -24.07 -1.53
C GLY A 314 -9.87 -25.29 -1.13
N PRO A 315 -9.28 -26.50 -1.07
CA PRO A 315 -9.95 -27.68 -0.54
C PRO A 315 -10.28 -27.45 0.95
N GLY A 316 -11.58 -27.32 1.26
CA GLY A 316 -12.07 -26.88 2.57
C GLY A 316 -12.91 -25.59 2.56
N ALA A 317 -13.18 -25.01 1.37
CA ALA A 317 -14.09 -23.87 1.22
C ALA A 317 -15.43 -24.13 1.91
N THR A 318 -15.86 -23.17 2.75
CA THR A 318 -17.14 -23.23 3.45
C THR A 318 -18.26 -23.31 2.43
N VAL A 319 -19.01 -24.42 2.43
CA VAL A 319 -20.28 -24.50 1.71
C VAL A 319 -21.33 -23.88 2.63
N PRO A 320 -21.93 -22.73 2.28
CA PRO A 320 -22.97 -22.15 3.11
C PRO A 320 -24.16 -23.11 3.22
N GLN A 321 -24.78 -23.17 4.39
CA GLN A 321 -26.10 -23.78 4.50
C GLN A 321 -27.13 -22.83 3.88
N PHE A 322 -27.80 -23.26 2.82
CA PHE A 322 -28.80 -22.46 2.12
C PHE A 322 -30.23 -22.81 2.53
N ASP A 323 -30.45 -23.95 3.19
CA ASP A 323 -31.77 -24.32 3.69
C ASP A 323 -32.12 -23.49 4.93
N PRO A 324 -33.17 -22.63 4.88
CA PRO A 324 -33.61 -21.81 6.03
C PRO A 324 -33.95 -22.62 7.27
N ASP A 325 -34.37 -23.88 7.13
CA ASP A 325 -34.70 -24.75 8.26
C ASP A 325 -33.47 -25.42 8.88
N GLN A 326 -32.30 -25.28 8.26
CA GLN A 326 -31.04 -25.85 8.73
C GLN A 326 -29.98 -24.80 9.08
N ILE A 327 -30.25 -23.51 8.86
CA ILE A 327 -29.35 -22.45 9.32
C ILE A 327 -29.18 -22.50 10.84
N GLN A 328 -27.99 -22.15 11.30
CA GLN A 328 -27.62 -22.12 12.71
C GLN A 328 -27.42 -20.66 13.17
N GLY A 329 -26.69 -20.46 14.27
CA GLY A 329 -26.36 -19.13 14.79
C GLY A 329 -27.60 -18.38 15.29
N THR A 330 -27.50 -17.06 15.36
CA THR A 330 -28.57 -16.21 15.88
C THR A 330 -29.86 -16.33 15.06
N LEU A 331 -29.81 -16.47 13.73
CA LEU A 331 -31.03 -16.66 12.93
C LEU A 331 -31.64 -18.06 13.11
N GLY A 332 -30.82 -19.11 13.24
CA GLY A 332 -31.31 -20.45 13.55
C GLY A 332 -31.95 -20.55 14.93
N GLU A 333 -31.37 -19.87 15.91
CA GLU A 333 -31.91 -19.78 17.26
C GLU A 333 -33.21 -18.96 17.31
N LEU A 334 -33.27 -17.85 16.56
CA LEU A 334 -34.50 -17.08 16.39
C LEU A 334 -35.61 -17.94 15.77
N ARG A 335 -35.31 -18.69 14.71
CA ARG A 335 -36.26 -19.62 14.07
C ARG A 335 -36.83 -20.63 15.06
N ASP A 336 -35.94 -21.28 15.79
CA ASP A 336 -36.27 -22.38 16.68
C ASP A 336 -37.07 -21.88 17.89
N THR A 337 -36.69 -20.72 18.46
CA THR A 337 -37.40 -20.10 19.59
C THR A 337 -38.76 -19.56 19.19
N PHE A 338 -38.89 -18.96 18.00
CA PHE A 338 -40.17 -18.44 17.52
C PHE A 338 -41.08 -19.55 16.98
N GLY A 339 -40.58 -20.77 16.77
CA GLY A 339 -41.33 -21.85 16.13
C GLY A 339 -41.71 -21.54 14.67
N ILE A 340 -40.90 -20.76 13.95
CA ILE A 340 -41.17 -20.29 12.57
C ILE A 340 -40.42 -21.08 11.48
N TYR A 341 -40.11 -22.35 11.75
CA TYR A 341 -39.57 -23.28 10.76
C TYR A 341 -40.69 -23.85 9.88
N PHE A 342 -40.36 -24.33 8.68
CA PHE A 342 -41.35 -25.03 7.85
C PHE A 342 -41.32 -26.55 8.15
N GLN A 343 -40.13 -27.14 8.15
CA GLN A 343 -39.94 -28.55 8.46
C GLN A 343 -38.71 -28.76 9.36
N LYS A 344 -38.86 -29.56 10.42
CA LYS A 344 -37.75 -29.92 11.32
C LYS A 344 -37.72 -31.44 11.51
N ALA A 345 -36.56 -32.06 11.28
CA ALA A 345 -36.39 -33.52 11.37
C ALA A 345 -37.47 -34.34 10.63
N SER A 346 -37.80 -33.91 9.40
CA SER A 346 -38.83 -34.51 8.55
C SER A 346 -40.28 -34.37 9.05
N GLN A 347 -40.54 -33.59 10.09
CA GLN A 347 -41.88 -33.26 10.57
C GLN A 347 -42.28 -31.83 10.21
N ASN A 348 -43.54 -31.64 9.79
CA ASN A 348 -44.12 -30.32 9.52
C ASN A 348 -44.25 -29.53 10.83
N ASN A 349 -44.23 -28.20 10.72
CA ASN A 349 -44.43 -27.31 11.86
C ASN A 349 -45.84 -27.47 12.49
N PRO A 350 -45.96 -27.93 13.75
CA PRO A 350 -47.25 -28.10 14.42
C PRO A 350 -47.92 -26.77 14.80
N TYR A 351 -47.17 -25.66 14.81
CA TYR A 351 -47.67 -24.34 15.18
C TYR A 351 -48.29 -23.58 13.99
N SER A 352 -48.03 -24.02 12.76
CA SER A 352 -48.55 -23.39 11.54
C SER A 352 -49.98 -23.86 11.25
N ASN A 353 -50.98 -23.06 11.68
CA ASN A 353 -52.40 -23.43 11.54
C ASN A 353 -53.20 -22.43 10.69
N SER A 354 -52.64 -21.26 10.38
CA SER A 354 -53.28 -20.20 9.59
C SER A 354 -52.41 -19.71 8.44
N ILE A 355 -53.04 -19.02 7.48
CA ILE A 355 -52.34 -18.36 6.37
C ILE A 355 -51.37 -17.30 6.90
N GLN A 356 -51.72 -16.63 8.00
CA GLN A 356 -50.85 -15.65 8.64
C GLN A 356 -49.59 -16.29 9.22
N ASP A 357 -49.69 -17.52 9.74
CA ASP A 357 -48.53 -18.28 10.25
C ASP A 357 -47.61 -18.70 9.10
N GLU A 358 -48.19 -19.17 7.98
CA GLU A 358 -47.44 -19.48 6.76
C GLU A 358 -46.72 -18.24 6.19
N GLN A 359 -47.38 -17.07 6.23
CA GLN A 359 -46.76 -15.80 5.83
C GLN A 359 -45.58 -15.43 6.75
N ASN A 360 -45.70 -15.68 8.05
CA ASN A 360 -44.64 -15.42 9.02
C ASN A 360 -43.42 -16.33 8.80
N ILE A 361 -43.65 -17.63 8.54
CA ILE A 361 -42.61 -18.60 8.14
C ILE A 361 -41.96 -18.17 6.82
N THR A 362 -42.77 -17.70 5.85
CA THR A 362 -42.28 -17.19 4.56
C THR A 362 -41.40 -15.96 4.75
N ASN A 363 -41.80 -15.00 5.60
CA ASN A 363 -41.01 -13.82 5.91
C ASN A 363 -39.63 -14.20 6.49
N PHE A 364 -39.58 -15.17 7.40
CA PHE A 364 -38.31 -15.70 7.92
C PHE A 364 -37.45 -16.34 6.83
N ARG A 365 -38.05 -17.16 5.96
CA ARG A 365 -37.34 -17.78 4.82
C ARG A 365 -36.72 -16.74 3.90
N VAL A 366 -37.44 -15.65 3.62
CA VAL A 366 -36.92 -14.51 2.84
C VAL A 366 -35.71 -13.85 3.53
N ILE A 367 -35.78 -13.62 4.84
CA ILE A 367 -34.64 -13.06 5.60
C ILE A 367 -33.42 -13.98 5.52
N SER A 368 -33.62 -15.28 5.71
CA SER A 368 -32.55 -16.28 5.62
C SER A 368 -31.90 -16.27 4.23
N ASP A 369 -32.70 -16.27 3.16
CA ASP A 369 -32.20 -16.28 1.78
C ASP A 369 -31.36 -15.04 1.45
N TYR A 370 -31.81 -13.84 1.87
CA TYR A 370 -31.02 -12.62 1.70
C TYR A 370 -29.65 -12.71 2.38
N MET A 371 -29.59 -13.23 3.62
CA MET A 371 -28.34 -13.31 4.37
C MET A 371 -27.40 -14.40 3.86
N THR A 372 -27.91 -15.58 3.46
CA THR A 372 -27.09 -16.65 2.88
C THR A 372 -26.58 -16.28 1.48
N SER A 373 -27.39 -15.59 0.67
CA SER A 373 -26.98 -15.04 -0.62
C SER A 373 -25.91 -13.94 -0.49
N LEU A 374 -26.02 -13.10 0.54
CA LEU A 374 -25.00 -12.11 0.85
C LEU A 374 -23.69 -12.77 1.31
N LEU A 375 -23.75 -13.80 2.16
CA LEU A 375 -22.59 -14.61 2.55
C LEU A 375 -21.92 -15.26 1.34
N GLN A 376 -22.70 -15.83 0.40
CA GLN A 376 -22.15 -16.41 -0.83
C GLN A 376 -21.42 -15.35 -1.67
N SER A 377 -22.02 -14.16 -1.78
CA SER A 377 -21.39 -13.03 -2.47
C SER A 377 -20.07 -12.64 -1.79
N TRP A 378 -20.05 -12.61 -0.46
CA TRP A 378 -18.85 -12.36 0.33
C TRP A 378 -17.78 -13.44 0.11
N ILE A 379 -18.13 -14.73 0.09
CA ILE A 379 -17.17 -15.82 -0.16
C ILE A 379 -16.54 -15.68 -1.55
N SER A 380 -17.35 -15.35 -2.57
CA SER A 380 -16.86 -15.23 -3.95
C SER A 380 -15.96 -14.02 -4.19
N ASN A 381 -16.14 -12.95 -3.42
CA ASN A 381 -15.44 -11.68 -3.60
C ASN A 381 -14.42 -11.38 -2.49
N GLY A 382 -14.46 -12.12 -1.39
CA GLY A 382 -13.67 -11.87 -0.18
C GLY A 382 -12.17 -12.03 -0.42
N GLN A 383 -11.78 -12.87 -1.39
CA GLN A 383 -10.39 -13.04 -1.82
C GLN A 383 -9.71 -11.72 -2.24
N PHE A 384 -10.47 -10.74 -2.73
CA PHE A 384 -9.93 -9.45 -3.16
C PHE A 384 -9.57 -8.51 -2.00
N PHE A 385 -9.96 -8.86 -0.77
CA PHE A 385 -9.66 -8.09 0.45
C PHE A 385 -8.63 -8.75 1.35
N VAL A 386 -8.11 -9.93 0.98
CA VAL A 386 -7.04 -10.60 1.71
C VAL A 386 -5.70 -9.94 1.34
N LEU A 387 -5.04 -9.35 2.34
CA LEU A 387 -3.70 -8.78 2.20
C LEU A 387 -2.64 -9.90 2.20
N GLY A 388 -1.63 -9.81 1.33
CA GLY A 388 -0.42 -10.66 1.40
C GLY A 388 -0.37 -11.91 0.50
N THR A 389 -1.44 -12.25 -0.23
CA THR A 389 -1.34 -13.30 -1.26
C THR A 389 -0.71 -12.75 -2.54
N GLN A 390 0.58 -13.04 -2.74
CA GLN A 390 1.25 -12.82 -4.02
C GLN A 390 0.42 -13.50 -5.13
N ASN A 391 0.04 -12.75 -6.16
CA ASN A 391 -0.72 -13.16 -7.36
C ASN A 391 -2.25 -12.92 -7.39
N GLN A 392 -2.84 -12.22 -6.43
CA GLN A 392 -4.26 -11.83 -6.55
C GLN A 392 -4.40 -10.33 -6.90
N PRO A 393 -5.11 -9.98 -7.99
CA PRO A 393 -5.31 -8.59 -8.38
C PRO A 393 -6.22 -7.89 -7.36
N ALA A 394 -5.66 -6.97 -6.58
CA ALA A 394 -6.43 -6.11 -5.69
C ALA A 394 -7.15 -4.99 -6.46
N PHE A 395 -8.30 -4.54 -5.95
CA PHE A 395 -9.00 -3.41 -6.56
C PHE A 395 -8.23 -2.11 -6.36
N PHE A 396 -8.07 -1.37 -7.46
CA PHE A 396 -7.29 -0.13 -7.49
C PHE A 396 -7.79 0.91 -6.48
N GLY A 397 -9.10 1.13 -6.35
CA GLY A 397 -9.63 2.12 -5.42
C GLY A 397 -9.37 1.78 -3.95
N THR A 398 -9.45 0.50 -3.55
CA THR A 398 -9.07 0.04 -2.21
C THR A 398 -7.57 0.25 -1.97
N GLN A 399 -6.74 -0.08 -2.96
CA GLN A 399 -5.30 0.12 -2.88
C GLN A 399 -4.89 1.59 -2.79
N LEU A 400 -5.60 2.49 -3.46
CA LEU A 400 -5.34 3.94 -3.34
C LEU A 400 -5.47 4.46 -1.91
N VAL A 401 -6.40 3.90 -1.13
CA VAL A 401 -6.55 4.28 0.29
C VAL A 401 -5.37 3.78 1.12
N LEU A 402 -4.91 2.55 0.88
CA LEU A 402 -3.74 2.01 1.57
C LEU A 402 -2.47 2.79 1.22
N ILE A 403 -2.30 3.14 -0.05
CA ILE A 403 -1.21 3.99 -0.52
C ILE A 403 -1.27 5.38 0.12
N SER A 404 -2.45 6.00 0.22
CA SER A 404 -2.64 7.29 0.90
C SER A 404 -2.14 7.26 2.35
N ARG A 405 -2.54 6.21 3.09
CA ARG A 405 -2.12 6.03 4.48
C ARG A 405 -0.62 5.83 4.57
N GLN A 406 -0.05 5.03 3.67
CA GLN A 406 1.39 4.78 3.64
C GLN A 406 2.20 6.03 3.27
N PHE A 407 1.71 6.89 2.39
CA PHE A 407 2.33 8.19 2.13
C PHE A 407 2.38 9.07 3.38
N SER A 408 1.31 9.07 4.17
CA SER A 408 1.28 9.82 5.44
C SER A 408 2.29 9.26 6.44
N VAL A 409 2.40 7.93 6.56
CA VAL A 409 3.39 7.26 7.43
C VAL A 409 4.82 7.57 7.00
N ILE A 410 5.12 7.58 5.70
CA ILE A 410 6.45 7.93 5.20
C ILE A 410 6.77 9.40 5.52
N ALA A 411 5.82 10.32 5.33
CA ALA A 411 6.02 11.73 5.67
C ALA A 411 6.34 11.92 7.16
N GLU A 412 5.66 11.18 8.03
CA GLU A 412 5.94 11.15 9.47
C GLU A 412 7.34 10.58 9.76
N THR A 413 7.70 9.47 9.12
CA THR A 413 9.01 8.81 9.31
C THR A 413 10.18 9.69 8.84
N VAL A 414 9.99 10.52 7.80
CA VAL A 414 11.00 11.52 7.40
C VAL A 414 11.23 12.54 8.52
N ASN A 415 10.16 12.99 9.18
CA ASN A 415 10.28 13.90 10.32
C ASN A 415 10.91 13.21 11.54
N GLU A 416 10.59 11.94 11.82
CA GLU A 416 11.28 11.15 12.85
C GLU A 416 12.79 11.05 12.60
N LEU A 417 13.21 10.87 11.35
CA LEU A 417 14.63 10.87 11.00
C LEU A 417 15.27 12.25 11.22
N ARG A 418 14.58 13.35 10.91
CA ARG A 418 15.06 14.71 11.25
C ARG A 418 15.21 14.88 12.76
N PHE A 419 14.23 14.43 13.54
CA PHE A 419 14.29 14.47 15.02
C PHE A 419 15.44 13.60 15.57
N ALA A 420 15.67 12.42 14.99
CA ALA A 420 16.79 11.56 15.36
C ALA A 420 18.13 12.25 15.10
N LEU A 421 18.26 12.94 13.96
CA LEU A 421 19.45 13.74 13.62
C LEU A 421 19.62 14.94 14.57
N ASP A 422 18.54 15.65 14.90
CA ASP A 422 18.57 16.76 15.85
C ASP A 422 19.01 16.30 17.25
N SER A 423 18.57 15.11 17.67
CA SER A 423 18.95 14.54 18.98
C SER A 423 20.42 14.20 19.12
N VAL A 424 21.13 14.01 18.00
CA VAL A 424 22.59 13.80 17.97
C VAL A 424 23.34 15.05 17.51
N PHE A 425 22.73 16.22 17.70
CA PHE A 425 23.25 17.55 17.38
C PHE A 425 23.49 17.82 15.88
N ILE A 426 22.97 16.99 14.98
CA ILE A 426 22.99 17.25 13.54
C ILE A 426 21.74 18.09 13.19
N GLY A 427 21.88 19.39 13.43
CA GLY A 427 20.80 20.37 13.23
C GLY A 427 20.48 20.66 11.76
N PRO A 428 19.45 21.48 11.48
CA PRO A 428 18.99 21.76 10.12
C PRO A 428 20.08 22.29 9.16
N SER A 429 20.92 23.22 9.62
CA SER A 429 22.01 23.76 8.79
C SER A 429 23.12 22.75 8.49
N GLU A 430 23.39 21.85 9.43
CA GLU A 430 24.37 20.78 9.23
C GLU A 430 23.82 19.75 8.23
N ARG A 431 22.55 19.35 8.37
CA ARG A 431 21.87 18.45 7.40
C ARG A 431 21.89 18.98 5.97
N GLN A 432 21.73 20.28 5.77
CA GLN A 432 21.77 20.93 4.46
C GLN A 432 23.16 20.91 3.80
N THR A 433 24.23 20.73 4.59
CA THR A 433 25.62 20.74 4.06
C THR A 433 26.27 19.37 4.11
N LEU A 434 25.62 18.38 4.74
CA LEU A 434 26.10 17.01 4.88
C LEU A 434 25.90 16.25 3.56
N LEU A 435 26.97 16.16 2.77
CA LEU A 435 26.97 15.45 1.49
C LEU A 435 27.13 13.93 1.69
N LEU A 436 26.20 13.16 1.14
CA LEU A 436 26.26 11.70 1.09
C LEU A 436 26.84 11.25 -0.25
N GLN A 437 27.92 10.48 -0.21
CA GLN A 437 28.47 9.81 -1.39
C GLN A 437 27.87 8.42 -1.49
N LEU A 438 26.85 8.28 -2.34
CA LEU A 438 26.15 7.04 -2.59
C LEU A 438 26.95 6.16 -3.56
N ALA A 439 26.78 4.83 -3.47
CA ALA A 439 27.59 3.88 -4.23
C ALA A 439 27.11 3.73 -5.67
N THR A 440 25.78 3.73 -5.87
CA THR A 440 25.16 3.59 -7.19
C THR A 440 24.37 4.82 -7.61
N ASN A 441 23.96 5.65 -6.66
CA ASN A 441 23.22 6.88 -6.91
C ASN A 441 24.15 8.11 -6.92
N PRO A 442 23.73 9.24 -7.50
CA PRO A 442 24.49 10.49 -7.43
C PRO A 442 24.71 10.92 -5.97
N ALA A 443 25.80 11.64 -5.72
CA ALA A 443 25.99 12.29 -4.43
C ALA A 443 24.88 13.33 -4.20
N ILE A 444 24.34 13.37 -2.99
CA ILE A 444 23.19 14.22 -2.62
C ILE A 444 23.38 14.72 -1.19
N PHE A 445 22.90 15.93 -0.89
CA PHE A 445 22.86 16.41 0.49
C PHE A 445 21.77 15.67 1.27
N LEU A 446 22.01 15.41 2.55
CA LEU A 446 21.08 14.67 3.40
C LEU A 446 19.71 15.36 3.45
N GLU A 447 19.65 16.67 3.69
CA GLU A 447 18.37 17.38 3.72
C GLU A 447 17.66 17.37 2.35
N ASP A 448 18.39 17.49 1.24
CA ASP A 448 17.80 17.43 -0.11
C ASP A 448 17.14 16.08 -0.38
N MET A 449 17.77 14.99 0.06
CA MET A 449 17.19 13.65 -0.05
C MET A 449 15.89 13.55 0.75
N LEU A 450 15.89 14.01 2.00
CA LEU A 450 14.71 13.96 2.88
C LEU A 450 13.57 14.82 2.34
N GLN A 451 13.89 16.03 1.86
CA GLN A 451 12.92 16.94 1.26
C GLN A 451 12.31 16.37 -0.02
N GLN A 452 13.09 15.70 -0.87
CA GLN A 452 12.55 15.05 -2.07
C GLN A 452 11.58 13.92 -1.74
N VAL A 453 11.90 13.10 -0.73
CA VAL A 453 10.99 12.04 -0.27
C VAL A 453 9.70 12.65 0.27
N GLU A 454 9.80 13.65 1.15
CA GLU A 454 8.65 14.32 1.76
C GLU A 454 7.75 15.03 0.73
N ALA A 455 8.33 15.81 -0.18
CA ALA A 455 7.59 16.53 -1.23
C ALA A 455 6.84 15.55 -2.14
N PHE A 456 7.49 14.44 -2.50
CA PHE A 456 6.84 13.43 -3.32
C PHE A 456 5.67 12.77 -2.60
N VAL A 457 5.83 12.30 -1.36
CA VAL A 457 4.76 11.57 -0.68
C VAL A 457 3.60 12.49 -0.25
N SER A 458 3.88 13.78 -0.05
CA SER A 458 2.86 14.76 0.37
C SER A 458 2.04 15.31 -0.79
N ASP A 459 2.69 15.61 -1.92
CA ASP A 459 2.06 16.37 -3.02
C ASP A 459 2.09 15.61 -4.36
N GLU A 460 3.28 15.26 -4.85
CA GLU A 460 3.44 14.78 -6.23
C GLU A 460 2.86 13.37 -6.43
N GLY A 461 3.19 12.45 -5.53
CA GLY A 461 2.73 11.07 -5.54
C GLY A 461 1.20 10.98 -5.53
N PRO A 462 0.51 11.62 -4.58
CA PRO A 462 -0.94 11.71 -4.59
C PRO A 462 -1.50 12.28 -5.90
N GLY A 463 -0.96 13.39 -6.40
CA GLY A 463 -1.39 14.00 -7.66
C GLY A 463 -1.21 13.08 -8.88
N LEU A 464 -0.10 12.34 -8.93
CA LEU A 464 0.20 11.37 -9.99
C LEU A 464 -0.76 10.18 -9.97
N LEU A 465 -1.19 9.73 -8.79
CA LEU A 465 -2.16 8.65 -8.63
C LEU A 465 -3.57 9.07 -9.01
N GLN A 466 -4.00 10.26 -8.56
CA GLN A 466 -5.33 10.80 -8.86
C GLN A 466 -5.53 11.03 -10.36
N ASN A 467 -4.55 11.66 -11.02
CA ASN A 467 -4.70 12.07 -12.42
C ASN A 467 -4.31 10.95 -13.40
N GLY A 468 -3.36 10.10 -13.03
CA GLY A 468 -2.76 9.14 -13.96
C GLY A 468 -3.17 7.68 -13.75
N GLY A 469 -3.92 7.37 -12.68
CA GLY A 469 -4.47 6.03 -12.44
C GLY A 469 -3.42 4.91 -12.42
N ARG A 470 -3.80 3.73 -12.89
CA ARG A 470 -2.91 2.53 -12.90
C ARG A 470 -1.67 2.69 -13.79
N ILE A 471 -1.74 3.52 -14.83
CA ILE A 471 -0.61 3.73 -15.75
C ILE A 471 0.49 4.54 -15.06
N SER A 472 0.09 5.58 -14.33
CA SER A 472 1.02 6.43 -13.58
C SER A 472 1.67 5.70 -12.40
N VAL A 473 0.97 4.74 -11.80
CA VAL A 473 1.55 3.82 -10.82
C VAL A 473 2.80 3.13 -11.38
N THR A 474 2.68 2.44 -12.52
CA THR A 474 3.79 1.65 -13.08
C THR A 474 4.89 2.54 -13.66
N ASN A 475 4.51 3.64 -14.33
CA ASN A 475 5.45 4.41 -15.14
C ASN A 475 6.12 5.56 -14.38
N ASN A 476 5.46 6.13 -13.37
CA ASN A 476 5.95 7.30 -12.64
C ASN A 476 6.24 6.98 -11.17
N VAL A 477 5.23 6.48 -10.44
CA VAL A 477 5.34 6.29 -8.99
C VAL A 477 6.34 5.20 -8.63
N LEU A 478 6.22 4.01 -9.23
CA LEU A 478 7.06 2.88 -8.88
C LEU A 478 8.56 3.11 -9.16
N PRO A 479 8.97 3.70 -10.30
CA PRO A 479 10.38 4.05 -10.53
C PRO A 479 10.93 5.06 -9.51
N VAL A 480 10.15 6.10 -9.16
CA VAL A 480 10.56 7.10 -8.16
C VAL A 480 10.71 6.46 -6.78
N MET A 481 9.76 5.62 -6.36
CA MET A 481 9.86 4.88 -5.09
C MET A 481 11.06 3.93 -5.05
N LYS A 482 11.37 3.24 -6.14
CA LYS A 482 12.58 2.40 -6.22
C LYS A 482 13.87 3.23 -6.13
N SER A 483 13.88 4.42 -6.73
CA SER A 483 15.02 5.35 -6.61
C SER A 483 15.20 5.82 -5.18
N PHE A 484 14.13 6.28 -4.51
CA PHE A 484 14.18 6.69 -3.10
C PHE A 484 14.60 5.53 -2.18
N PHE A 485 14.04 4.34 -2.38
CA PHE A 485 14.46 3.15 -1.65
C PHE A 485 15.98 2.88 -1.82
N GLY A 486 16.49 2.99 -3.04
CA GLY A 486 17.92 2.85 -3.33
C GLY A 486 18.77 3.90 -2.62
N MET A 487 18.36 5.17 -2.66
CA MET A 487 19.05 6.27 -1.99
C MET A 487 19.06 6.13 -0.48
N VAL A 488 17.91 5.89 0.16
CA VAL A 488 17.80 5.73 1.62
C VAL A 488 18.58 4.50 2.09
N ARG A 489 18.53 3.39 1.33
CA ARG A 489 19.32 2.19 1.62
C ARG A 489 20.83 2.48 1.58
N GLU A 490 21.29 3.28 0.63
CA GLU A 490 22.71 3.66 0.54
C GLU A 490 23.10 4.72 1.58
N ALA A 491 22.17 5.60 1.96
CA ALA A 491 22.37 6.58 3.03
C ALA A 491 22.65 5.91 4.37
N ARG A 492 22.19 4.68 4.59
CA ARG A 492 22.56 3.89 5.78
C ARG A 492 24.08 3.71 5.91
N ARG A 493 24.79 3.50 4.81
CA ARG A 493 26.26 3.32 4.79
C ARG A 493 26.84 3.91 3.50
N PRO A 494 26.99 5.24 3.43
CA PRO A 494 27.53 5.90 2.26
C PRO A 494 29.04 5.62 2.15
N VAL A 495 29.61 5.79 0.97
CA VAL A 495 31.04 5.56 0.70
C VAL A 495 31.92 6.43 1.60
N ASN A 496 31.47 7.65 1.87
CA ASN A 496 32.14 8.60 2.75
C ASN A 496 31.70 8.51 4.22
N VAL A 497 31.14 7.38 4.69
CA VAL A 497 30.64 7.24 6.08
C VAL A 497 31.66 7.62 7.16
N ARG A 498 32.96 7.45 6.88
CA ARG A 498 34.06 7.82 7.81
C ARG A 498 34.32 9.32 7.89
N GLN A 499 33.85 10.09 6.90
CA GLN A 499 33.97 11.55 6.84
C GLN A 499 32.72 12.24 7.41
N LEU A 500 31.68 11.47 7.75
CA LEU A 500 30.46 11.99 8.36
C LEU A 500 30.63 12.20 9.87
N PRO A 501 29.88 13.15 10.47
CA PRO A 501 29.85 13.36 11.91
C PRO A 501 29.60 12.06 12.68
N ASP A 502 30.16 11.94 13.88
CA ASP A 502 29.97 10.75 14.73
C ASP A 502 28.48 10.51 15.04
N GLY A 503 27.71 11.59 15.23
CA GLY A 503 26.26 11.53 15.43
C GLY A 503 25.51 10.75 14.33
N TYR A 504 25.96 10.83 13.08
CA TYR A 504 25.32 10.13 11.96
C TYR A 504 25.44 8.60 12.09
N ARG A 505 26.49 8.13 12.78
CA ARG A 505 26.82 6.70 12.93
C ARG A 505 26.17 6.07 14.17
N THR A 506 25.47 6.85 14.98
CA THR A 506 24.73 6.38 16.17
C THR A 506 23.64 5.39 15.78
N VAL A 507 23.36 4.41 16.62
CA VAL A 507 22.30 3.41 16.38
C VAL A 507 20.95 4.08 16.23
N ARG A 508 20.70 5.18 16.96
CA ARG A 508 19.47 5.98 16.83
C ARG A 508 19.22 6.49 15.42
N VAL A 509 20.14 7.26 14.84
CA VAL A 509 19.98 7.81 13.47
C VAL A 509 19.90 6.67 12.46
N GLN A 510 20.75 5.69 12.66
CA GLN A 510 20.86 4.54 11.82
C GLN A 510 19.54 3.73 11.78
N ARG A 511 18.87 3.52 12.92
CA ARG A 511 17.53 2.89 13.00
C ARG A 511 16.47 3.72 12.30
N ALA A 512 16.44 5.04 12.51
CA ALA A 512 15.48 5.90 11.82
C ALA A 512 15.64 5.87 10.28
N ILE A 513 16.87 5.70 9.77
CA ILE A 513 17.11 5.46 8.33
C ILE A 513 16.55 4.09 7.88
N ASP A 514 16.73 3.05 8.70
CA ASP A 514 16.17 1.72 8.41
C ASP A 514 14.64 1.74 8.41
N ASP A 515 14.02 2.44 9.36
CA ASP A 515 12.57 2.60 9.44
C ASP A 515 12.04 3.32 8.18
N LEU A 516 12.66 4.42 7.77
CA LEU A 516 12.29 5.11 6.53
C LEU A 516 12.40 4.20 5.30
N ARG A 517 13.49 3.44 5.20
CA ARG A 517 13.69 2.46 4.12
C ARG A 517 12.57 1.43 4.11
N ASP A 518 12.20 0.90 5.28
CA ASP A 518 11.22 -0.17 5.41
C ASP A 518 9.81 0.35 5.08
N GLN A 519 9.46 1.58 5.47
CA GLN A 519 8.19 2.21 5.07
C GLN A 519 8.10 2.46 3.56
N ILE A 520 9.20 2.85 2.90
CA ILE A 520 9.24 2.98 1.43
C ILE A 520 9.12 1.59 0.77
N SER A 521 9.75 0.55 1.34
CA SER A 521 9.63 -0.82 0.85
C SER A 521 8.18 -1.32 0.93
N GLU A 522 7.48 -1.02 2.01
CA GLU A 522 6.08 -1.40 2.19
C GLU A 522 5.19 -0.72 1.15
N LEU A 523 5.44 0.57 0.88
CA LEU A 523 4.76 1.26 -0.22
C LEU A 523 5.02 0.60 -1.57
N ILE A 524 6.26 0.20 -1.87
CA ILE A 524 6.59 -0.53 -3.11
C ILE A 524 5.78 -1.84 -3.18
N ASN A 525 5.68 -2.58 -2.08
CA ASN A 525 4.91 -3.83 -2.01
C ASN A 525 3.41 -3.61 -2.24
N LEU A 526 2.85 -2.48 -1.80
CA LEU A 526 1.45 -2.09 -2.05
C LEU A 526 1.21 -1.68 -3.52
N VAL A 527 2.19 -1.00 -4.12
CA VAL A 527 2.07 -0.42 -5.47
C VAL A 527 2.36 -1.45 -6.57
N GLN A 528 3.27 -2.40 -6.32
CA GLN A 528 3.70 -3.40 -7.32
C GLN A 528 2.56 -4.28 -7.88
N PRO A 529 1.59 -4.77 -7.10
CA PRO A 529 0.47 -5.59 -7.59
C PRO A 529 -0.54 -4.84 -8.47
N ILE A 530 -0.53 -3.51 -8.44
CA ILE A 530 -1.46 -2.67 -9.22
C ILE A 530 -1.07 -2.65 -10.71
N GLY A 531 0.18 -3.00 -11.01
CA GLY A 531 0.78 -2.93 -12.33
C GLY A 531 -0.07 -3.62 -13.40
N GLN A 532 -0.43 -2.87 -14.42
CA GLN A 532 -1.01 -3.43 -15.64
C GLN A 532 0.13 -4.09 -16.43
N GLN A 533 -0.04 -5.36 -16.84
CA GLN A 533 0.60 -5.77 -18.09
C GLN A 533 0.02 -4.86 -19.16
N LEU A 534 0.82 -3.91 -19.67
CA LEU A 534 0.48 -3.23 -20.90
C LEU A 534 0.10 -4.35 -21.90
N PRO A 535 -1.10 -4.32 -22.50
CA PRO A 535 -1.29 -5.05 -23.74
C PRO A 535 -0.09 -4.65 -24.61
N ALA A 536 0.64 -5.63 -25.16
CA ALA A 536 1.64 -5.33 -26.16
C ALA A 536 0.98 -4.33 -27.10
N ALA A 537 1.63 -3.17 -27.34
CA ALA A 537 1.05 -2.10 -28.14
C ALA A 537 0.37 -2.78 -29.32
N VAL A 538 -0.95 -2.64 -29.44
CA VAL A 538 -1.66 -3.18 -30.59
C VAL A 538 -0.97 -2.48 -31.74
N GLN A 539 -0.07 -3.19 -32.42
CA GLN A 539 0.48 -2.76 -33.68
C GLN A 539 -0.76 -2.74 -34.56
N VAL A 540 -1.40 -1.58 -34.62
CA VAL A 540 -2.33 -1.30 -35.70
C VAL A 540 -1.44 -1.45 -36.93
N PRO A 541 -1.62 -2.51 -37.74
CA PRO A 541 -0.75 -2.71 -38.89
C PRO A 541 -0.80 -1.41 -39.69
N GLU A 542 0.37 -0.80 -39.90
CA GLU A 542 0.43 0.42 -40.68
C GLU A 542 -0.21 0.14 -42.05
N PRO A 543 -1.11 1.02 -42.54
CA PRO A 543 -1.72 0.79 -43.83
C PRO A 543 -0.61 0.68 -44.88
N ILE A 544 -0.68 -0.36 -45.72
CA ILE A 544 0.29 -0.55 -46.78
C ILE A 544 0.30 0.68 -47.71
N GLN A 545 1.47 1.27 -47.92
CA GLN A 545 1.65 2.39 -48.84
C GLN A 545 2.98 2.27 -49.59
N VAL A 546 3.00 2.64 -50.87
CA VAL A 546 4.24 2.80 -51.64
C VAL A 546 4.55 4.30 -51.71
N LEU A 547 5.62 4.73 -51.03
CA LEU A 547 5.97 6.14 -50.91
C LEU A 547 6.78 6.63 -52.11
N PHE A 548 7.82 5.89 -52.50
CA PHE A 548 8.64 6.21 -53.67
C PHE A 548 9.38 4.99 -54.23
N VAL A 549 9.81 5.09 -55.49
CA VAL A 549 10.58 4.05 -56.18
C VAL A 549 11.82 4.68 -56.80
N THR A 550 12.97 4.04 -56.62
CA THR A 550 14.27 4.48 -57.14
C THR A 550 14.87 3.38 -58.02
N PRO A 551 15.42 3.69 -59.21
CA PRO A 551 15.48 5.02 -59.83
C PRO A 551 14.09 5.51 -60.31
N ASN A 552 13.81 6.78 -60.08
CA ASN A 552 12.62 7.48 -60.59
C ASN A 552 12.85 8.16 -61.95
N ASN A 553 14.09 8.15 -62.44
CA ASN A 553 14.47 8.67 -63.75
C ASN A 553 14.28 7.62 -64.84
N PRO A 554 14.11 8.04 -66.12
CA PRO A 554 13.96 7.13 -67.24
C PRO A 554 15.07 6.09 -67.31
N VAL A 555 14.69 4.84 -67.12
CA VAL A 555 15.63 3.71 -67.16
C VAL A 555 15.83 3.27 -68.62
N PRO A 556 17.08 3.10 -69.10
CA PRO A 556 17.35 2.61 -70.45
C PRO A 556 16.98 1.13 -70.59
N SER A 557 16.45 0.75 -71.76
CA SER A 557 15.89 -0.59 -72.00
C SER A 557 16.90 -1.74 -72.00
N SER A 558 18.21 -1.48 -72.07
CA SER A 558 19.23 -2.51 -72.39
C SER A 558 19.85 -3.22 -71.18
N THR A 559 19.51 -2.86 -69.95
CA THR A 559 20.10 -3.46 -68.74
C THR A 559 19.04 -3.84 -67.70
N PRO A 560 19.14 -4.99 -67.02
CA PRO A 560 18.32 -5.27 -65.85
C PRO A 560 18.59 -4.21 -64.78
N VAL A 561 17.53 -3.60 -64.27
CA VAL A 561 17.62 -2.52 -63.29
C VAL A 561 16.97 -2.94 -61.98
N THR A 562 17.71 -2.78 -60.89
CA THR A 562 17.21 -3.00 -59.54
C THR A 562 16.40 -1.78 -59.12
N LEU A 563 15.10 -1.99 -58.91
CA LEU A 563 14.19 -1.05 -58.28
C LEU A 563 14.27 -1.19 -56.77
N THR A 564 14.48 -0.07 -56.09
CA THR A 564 14.30 0.07 -54.65
C THR A 564 12.94 0.70 -54.41
N ILE A 565 12.04 -0.03 -53.77
CA ILE A 565 10.67 0.39 -53.49
C ILE A 565 10.58 0.66 -51.99
N ALA A 566 10.38 1.93 -51.63
CA ALA A 566 10.21 2.36 -50.25
C ALA A 566 8.74 2.62 -49.94
N GLY A 567 8.28 2.17 -48.79
CA GLY A 567 6.89 2.24 -48.39
C GLY A 567 6.70 1.99 -46.90
N THR A 568 5.46 1.69 -46.52
CA THR A 568 5.08 1.26 -45.17
C THR A 568 4.24 -0.01 -45.26
N GLY A 569 4.30 -0.84 -44.22
CA GLY A 569 3.44 -2.01 -44.09
C GLY A 569 3.68 -3.12 -45.10
N PHE A 570 4.92 -3.30 -45.60
CA PHE A 570 5.26 -4.47 -46.44
C PHE A 570 5.43 -5.71 -45.59
N GLU A 571 4.98 -6.85 -46.10
CA GLU A 571 5.10 -8.15 -45.42
C GLU A 571 6.13 -9.07 -46.12
N GLU A 572 6.70 -10.01 -45.36
CA GLU A 572 7.56 -11.05 -45.93
C GLU A 572 6.76 -11.87 -46.96
N GLY A 573 7.26 -11.94 -48.19
CA GLY A 573 6.54 -12.56 -49.31
C GLY A 573 5.71 -11.59 -50.17
N ALA A 574 5.75 -10.29 -49.88
CA ALA A 574 5.13 -9.27 -50.73
C ALA A 574 5.60 -9.37 -52.19
N THR A 575 4.67 -9.22 -53.13
CA THR A 575 4.91 -9.27 -54.57
C THR A 575 4.85 -7.87 -55.18
N CYS A 576 5.63 -7.64 -56.24
CA CYS A 576 5.65 -6.38 -56.98
C CYS A 576 5.25 -6.65 -58.42
N SER A 577 4.34 -5.84 -58.96
CA SER A 577 3.97 -5.85 -60.37
C SER A 577 3.94 -4.43 -60.94
N LEU A 578 4.03 -4.32 -62.26
CA LEU A 578 4.02 -3.06 -62.98
C LEU A 578 2.84 -3.02 -63.94
N ALA A 579 1.99 -1.99 -63.82
CA ALA A 579 0.90 -1.74 -64.74
C ALA A 579 1.27 -0.57 -65.66
N GLY A 580 1.34 -0.83 -66.97
CA GLY A 580 1.69 0.19 -67.96
C GLY A 580 0.64 1.30 -68.05
N LEU A 581 1.11 2.54 -68.15
CA LEU A 581 0.29 3.72 -68.44
C LEU A 581 0.50 4.15 -69.91
N PRO A 582 -0.40 4.98 -70.47
CA PRO A 582 -0.24 5.46 -71.84
C PRO A 582 1.11 6.15 -72.06
N PRO A 583 1.85 5.79 -73.12
CA PRO A 583 3.15 6.39 -73.43
C PRO A 583 3.01 7.90 -73.70
N GLN A 584 4.00 8.65 -73.24
CA GLN A 584 4.06 10.10 -73.37
C GLN A 584 5.19 10.47 -74.34
N PRO A 585 5.00 11.38 -75.30
CA PRO A 585 6.10 11.86 -76.14
C PRO A 585 7.12 12.63 -75.28
N LYS A 586 8.41 12.44 -75.51
CA LYS A 586 9.46 13.31 -74.96
C LYS A 586 9.21 14.72 -75.48
N SER A 587 9.39 15.74 -74.64
CA SER A 587 9.21 17.16 -75.02
C SER A 587 10.00 17.46 -76.31
N GLY A 588 9.29 17.70 -77.42
CA GLY A 588 9.87 17.97 -78.75
C GLY A 588 9.95 16.78 -79.73
N GLY A 589 9.39 15.60 -79.39
CA GLY A 589 9.36 14.41 -80.25
C GLY A 589 8.23 14.41 -81.31
N SER A 590 8.50 13.83 -82.48
CA SER A 590 7.54 13.67 -83.60
C SER A 590 6.37 12.74 -83.24
N GLN A 591 5.18 13.00 -83.82
CA GLN A 591 3.98 12.16 -83.69
C GLN A 591 4.15 10.82 -84.43
N GLY A 592 4.76 9.84 -83.77
CA GLY A 592 4.77 8.44 -84.20
C GLY A 592 3.81 7.59 -83.36
N THR A 593 3.32 6.47 -83.91
CA THR A 593 2.60 5.47 -83.11
C THR A 593 3.61 4.71 -82.23
N PRO A 594 3.46 4.70 -80.90
CA PRO A 594 4.41 4.04 -80.01
C PRO A 594 4.27 2.51 -80.12
N SER A 595 5.40 1.82 -80.29
CA SER A 595 5.50 0.37 -80.20
C SER A 595 5.38 -0.06 -78.72
N PRO A 596 4.82 -1.25 -78.43
CA PRO A 596 4.69 -1.75 -77.08
C PRO A 596 6.06 -2.01 -76.43
N VAL A 597 6.17 -1.68 -75.14
CA VAL A 597 7.31 -2.05 -74.28
C VAL A 597 6.90 -3.25 -73.43
N THR A 598 7.70 -4.31 -73.48
CA THR A 598 7.55 -5.46 -72.59
C THR A 598 8.40 -5.24 -71.35
N VAL A 599 7.77 -5.26 -70.18
CA VAL A 599 8.48 -5.16 -68.89
C VAL A 599 8.25 -6.43 -68.10
N ARG A 600 9.33 -7.05 -67.64
CA ARG A 600 9.27 -8.23 -66.77
C ARG A 600 9.89 -7.89 -65.42
N VAL A 601 9.13 -8.10 -64.36
CA VAL A 601 9.58 -7.98 -62.97
C VAL A 601 9.99 -9.37 -62.49
N SER A 602 11.19 -9.48 -61.93
CA SER A 602 11.70 -10.68 -61.29
C SER A 602 11.86 -10.44 -59.80
N GLY A 603 11.27 -11.33 -59.02
CA GLY A 603 11.47 -11.54 -57.57
C GLY A 603 11.72 -10.27 -56.75
N PRO A 604 10.69 -9.63 -56.17
CA PRO A 604 10.93 -8.69 -55.10
C PRO A 604 11.58 -9.43 -53.92
N GLN A 605 12.75 -8.98 -53.50
CA GLN A 605 13.38 -9.41 -52.27
C GLN A 605 12.85 -8.51 -51.15
N PHE A 606 12.14 -9.11 -50.21
CA PHE A 606 11.76 -8.45 -48.97
C PHE A 606 13.03 -8.13 -48.17
N ALA A 607 13.23 -6.85 -47.85
CA ALA A 607 14.35 -6.44 -47.03
C ALA A 607 13.88 -6.05 -45.62
N THR A 608 12.83 -5.22 -45.54
CA THR A 608 12.19 -4.81 -44.29
C THR A 608 10.74 -4.43 -44.56
N GLU A 609 9.96 -4.17 -43.51
CA GLU A 609 8.58 -3.65 -43.58
C GLU A 609 8.43 -2.35 -44.37
N ASN A 610 9.53 -1.64 -44.63
CA ASN A 610 9.55 -0.37 -45.37
C ASN A 610 10.31 -0.43 -46.70
N LEU A 611 10.83 -1.61 -47.08
CA LEU A 611 11.76 -1.72 -48.22
C LEU A 611 11.66 -3.05 -48.98
N LEU A 612 11.45 -2.96 -50.30
CA LEU A 612 11.52 -4.07 -51.25
C LEU A 612 12.53 -3.78 -52.38
N PHE A 613 13.20 -4.82 -52.87
CA PHE A 613 14.06 -4.74 -54.05
C PHE A 613 13.53 -5.60 -55.18
N ALA A 614 13.19 -5.04 -56.33
CA ALA A 614 12.73 -5.83 -57.49
C ALA A 614 13.67 -5.66 -58.68
N GLN A 615 13.95 -6.72 -59.44
CA GLN A 615 14.69 -6.59 -60.68
C GLN A 615 13.74 -6.44 -61.86
N VAL A 616 13.99 -5.46 -62.71
CA VAL A 616 13.15 -5.18 -63.88
C VAL A 616 13.99 -5.27 -65.14
N SER A 617 13.49 -6.06 -66.10
CA SER A 617 14.04 -6.15 -67.46
C SER A 617 13.03 -5.58 -68.44
N ILE A 618 13.52 -4.75 -69.36
CA ILE A 618 12.73 -3.98 -70.30
C ILE A 618 13.13 -4.41 -71.71
N ALA A 619 12.18 -4.54 -72.63
CA ALA A 619 12.46 -4.82 -74.03
C ALA A 619 11.45 -4.12 -74.95
N GLY A 620 11.92 -3.61 -76.09
CA GLY A 620 11.10 -2.96 -77.11
C GLY A 620 10.86 -1.47 -76.85
N GLY A 621 9.83 -0.92 -77.51
CA GLY A 621 9.47 0.49 -77.49
C GLY A 621 10.04 1.35 -78.62
N THR A 622 9.49 2.55 -78.78
CA THR A 622 9.88 3.53 -79.81
C THR A 622 10.70 4.66 -79.20
N ALA A 623 11.87 4.96 -79.79
CA ALA A 623 12.68 6.11 -79.39
C ALA A 623 11.87 7.41 -79.46
N GLY A 624 12.02 8.28 -78.46
CA GLY A 624 11.27 9.54 -78.36
C GLY A 624 9.99 9.47 -77.50
N PHE A 625 9.66 8.31 -76.94
CA PHE A 625 8.58 8.15 -75.94
C PHE A 625 9.12 7.82 -74.55
N VAL A 626 8.35 8.20 -73.53
CA VAL A 626 8.50 7.80 -72.13
C VAL A 626 7.30 6.90 -71.79
N TYR A 627 7.57 5.74 -71.21
CA TYR A 627 6.56 4.76 -70.84
C TYR A 627 6.44 4.74 -69.30
N PRO A 628 5.45 5.43 -68.72
CA PRO A 628 5.24 5.40 -67.28
C PRO A 628 4.56 4.10 -66.84
N TYR A 629 4.90 3.62 -65.66
CA TYR A 629 4.32 2.44 -65.03
C TYR A 629 3.85 2.78 -63.61
N THR A 630 2.68 2.28 -63.25
CA THR A 630 2.22 2.22 -61.87
C THR A 630 2.89 1.02 -61.20
N VAL A 631 3.57 1.27 -60.08
CA VAL A 631 4.18 0.20 -59.26
C VAL A 631 3.14 -0.26 -58.25
N ILE A 632 2.84 -1.56 -58.24
CA ILE A 632 1.83 -2.17 -57.35
C ILE A 632 2.54 -3.20 -56.48
N VAL A 633 2.39 -3.06 -55.16
CA VAL A 633 2.87 -4.01 -54.16
C VAL A 633 1.66 -4.71 -53.55
N ASN A 634 1.68 -6.04 -53.49
CA ASN A 634 0.64 -6.84 -52.84
C ASN A 634 1.26 -7.69 -51.73
N ASN A 635 0.72 -7.60 -50.53
CA ASN A 635 1.11 -8.44 -49.40
C ASN A 635 0.40 -9.82 -49.47
N PRO A 636 0.94 -10.85 -48.81
CA PRO A 636 0.30 -12.17 -48.70
C PRO A 636 -1.08 -12.15 -48.03
N ASP A 637 -1.32 -11.19 -47.13
CA ASP A 637 -2.62 -10.98 -46.46
C ASP A 637 -3.73 -10.47 -47.40
N GLY A 638 -3.40 -10.12 -48.64
CA GLY A 638 -4.32 -9.61 -49.66
C GLY A 638 -4.43 -8.08 -49.72
N THR A 639 -3.72 -7.35 -48.85
CA THR A 639 -3.64 -5.89 -48.94
C THR A 639 -2.73 -5.46 -50.09
N SER A 640 -2.99 -4.30 -50.68
CA SER A 640 -2.21 -3.79 -51.82
C SER A 640 -2.07 -2.28 -51.78
N ALA A 641 -0.92 -1.80 -52.27
CA ALA A 641 -0.62 -0.39 -52.43
C ALA A 641 -0.07 -0.12 -53.83
N SER A 642 -0.34 1.06 -54.36
CA SER A 642 0.15 1.44 -55.68
C SER A 642 0.69 2.86 -55.73
N LEU A 643 1.81 3.06 -56.40
CA LEU A 643 2.35 4.36 -56.76
C LEU A 643 2.18 4.60 -58.25
N ARG A 644 1.23 5.45 -58.61
CA ARG A 644 0.94 5.82 -60.00
C ARG A 644 2.14 6.56 -60.60
N ALA A 645 2.58 6.14 -61.79
CA ALA A 645 3.77 6.67 -62.46
C ALA A 645 5.05 6.60 -61.59
N GLY A 646 5.15 5.60 -60.71
CA GLY A 646 6.33 5.39 -59.86
C GLY A 646 7.60 4.98 -60.61
N LEU A 647 7.47 4.50 -61.85
CA LEU A 647 8.59 4.18 -62.74
C LEU A 647 8.37 4.77 -64.12
N ALA A 648 9.43 5.33 -64.72
CA ALA A 648 9.44 5.75 -66.11
C ALA A 648 10.52 4.99 -66.88
N VAL A 649 10.17 4.51 -68.07
CA VAL A 649 11.08 3.76 -68.94
C VAL A 649 11.26 4.48 -70.27
N THR A 650 12.48 4.50 -70.79
CA THR A 650 12.76 4.97 -72.15
C THR A 650 13.50 3.91 -72.95
N PRO A 651 13.05 3.62 -74.18
CA PRO A 651 13.72 2.66 -75.09
C PRO A 651 15.18 3.00 -75.35
#